data_AF-A0AAW8BWC1-F1
#
_entry.id   AF-A0AAW8BWC1-F1
#
_cell.length_a   1.000
_cell.length_b   1.000
_cell.length_c   1.000
_cell.angle_alpha   90.00
_cell.angle_beta   90.00
_cell.angle_gamma   90.00
#
_symmetry.space_group_name_H-M   'P 1'
#
loop_
_entity.id
_entity.type
_entity.pdbx_description
1 polymer ?
#
loop_
_entity_poly.entity_id
_entity_poly.type
_entity_poly.pdbx_seq_one_letter_code
_entity_poly.pdbx_strand_id
1 'polypeptide(L)'
;MSFVSVAPEMVAAAAADVQSIGTALSAAHAAAAGPTVGVLAAGADEVSAAIAALFSGHGQTYQALSAEAELFHQQFVQLLNAGGAMYASAEAANLNPLQSLLDGINAPVQAATGRPLIGNGTNGAAGTGQNGTAGGWLIGNGGAGGSGKAGTDGGAGGNGGAAGLIGLGGAGGAGGAATTGTGGTGGQGGAAGLFGSGGSGGAGGGSIQGAGGAGGAGGNAGLLFGAAGTGGGGGVTQSSSAPGGAGGAGGAGGLFSTGGAGGAGGFTEGGAGGVGGAGGAGGAGGMFGAGGTGGAGGESLGGKGGLGGAGGAGTMFGAGGTGGSGGHGATAGGAGGAGGDAGMLSLGAAGGAGGTGGEGVTPGGLGGAGGAGGRGGMFFGDGGAGGNGGFGAMNGGKGGAGGNAGMLTGSGGAGGTGGAGNTTLGGAGGAGGNAGMVGNGGNGGSGGAGGTGAGGTGGAGGNAVSIGDGGNGGNGGTGTTLGKAGPGGIGGQLLGLDGFNAPGSTSPLHAMQQQVLNGVNTPVQAITGRPLIGNGANGAAGTGAPGGDGGILFGNGGLGGSGAVGSTGGNGGASGVLFGSGGAGGAGGPSAAGNGGAGGNGGSSLLFGSGGAGGAGGKTSGTGTTGGAGGAGGNAGGLWGAAGTGGAGAGTGRGGAGGAGGNGGLFANGGAGGYGGFGGIAGTGGAGGTGGLFAAGGDGGAGGSGTTLAGTGGSGGNGGLFGAGGIGGVGGFNLSGVGGTGGSGGNAGMLSPGAAGGTGGTGGAVFSGTGGAGGSGGSGGLVLGGGGAGGSGGAGVFNANGGAGGSGGSAGILNGSGGTGGAGGAAGLSALTSGGAGGTGGKAGLIGDGGDGGAGADGHGGAGGAGGNGGNAVLIGDGGNGGNGGTGTPPGKPGTGGKAGLLLGRDGNIQTA
;
A
#
# COMPACT_ATOMS: atom_id res chain seq x y z
N MET A 1 -31.42 -38.54 -1.62
CA MET A 1 -32.25 -37.36 -1.94
C MET A 1 -31.41 -36.46 -2.81
N SER A 2 -31.80 -36.20 -4.06
CA SER A 2 -31.11 -35.19 -4.88
C SER A 2 -31.55 -33.80 -4.42
N PHE A 3 -30.62 -32.98 -3.94
CA PHE A 3 -30.93 -31.59 -3.61
C PHE A 3 -31.15 -30.81 -4.90
N VAL A 4 -32.32 -30.18 -5.03
CA VAL A 4 -32.61 -29.23 -6.10
C VAL A 4 -32.08 -27.87 -5.64
N SER A 5 -30.96 -27.44 -6.23
CA SER A 5 -30.36 -26.13 -5.96
C SER A 5 -30.91 -25.10 -6.95
N VAL A 6 -31.60 -24.08 -6.44
CA VAL A 6 -32.04 -22.91 -7.20
C VAL A 6 -31.36 -21.69 -6.57
N ALA A 7 -30.74 -20.83 -7.38
CA ALA A 7 -30.23 -19.54 -6.92
C ALA A 7 -31.33 -18.47 -7.16
N PRO A 8 -31.99 -17.93 -6.12
CA PRO A 8 -33.09 -16.98 -6.29
C PRO A 8 -32.69 -15.73 -7.08
N GLU A 9 -31.44 -15.30 -6.96
CA GLU A 9 -30.86 -14.14 -7.66
C GLU A 9 -30.79 -14.37 -9.18
N MET A 10 -30.50 -15.61 -9.61
CA MET A 10 -30.49 -15.97 -11.03
C MET A 10 -31.91 -15.98 -11.62
N VAL A 11 -32.91 -16.38 -10.82
CA VAL A 11 -34.33 -16.35 -11.20
C VAL A 11 -34.83 -14.90 -11.32
N ALA A 12 -34.43 -14.03 -10.39
CA ALA A 12 -34.73 -12.60 -10.44
C ALA A 12 -34.08 -11.89 -11.64
N ALA A 13 -32.82 -12.21 -11.96
CA ALA A 13 -32.13 -11.70 -13.15
C ALA A 13 -32.86 -12.13 -14.44
N ALA A 14 -33.20 -13.41 -14.57
CA ALA A 14 -33.96 -13.92 -15.72
C ALA A 14 -35.34 -13.26 -15.84
N ALA A 15 -36.02 -12.96 -14.73
CA ALA A 15 -37.30 -12.23 -14.75
C ALA A 15 -37.15 -10.79 -15.26
N ALA A 16 -36.06 -10.10 -14.91
CA ALA A 16 -35.74 -8.77 -15.42
C ALA A 16 -35.41 -8.77 -16.92
N ASP A 17 -34.62 -9.75 -17.40
CA ASP A 17 -34.32 -9.91 -18.83
C ASP A 17 -35.59 -10.16 -19.65
N VAL A 18 -36.45 -11.07 -19.18
CA VAL A 18 -37.74 -11.35 -19.82
C VAL A 18 -38.66 -10.13 -19.77
N GLN A 19 -38.68 -9.36 -18.68
CA GLN A 19 -39.42 -8.10 -18.62
C GLN A 19 -38.91 -7.08 -19.66
N SER A 20 -37.59 -6.97 -19.83
CA SER A 20 -36.97 -6.11 -20.85
C SER A 20 -37.42 -6.50 -22.27
N ILE A 21 -37.44 -7.80 -22.58
CA ILE A 21 -37.97 -8.32 -23.88
C ILE A 21 -39.43 -7.88 -24.07
N GLY A 22 -40.27 -8.00 -23.04
CA GLY A 22 -41.67 -7.56 -23.09
C GLY A 22 -41.83 -6.07 -23.40
N THR A 23 -41.01 -5.21 -22.77
CA THR A 23 -41.04 -3.76 -23.04
C THR A 23 -40.59 -3.42 -24.47
N ALA A 24 -39.59 -4.13 -25.00
CA ALA A 24 -39.11 -3.94 -26.37
C ALA A 24 -40.15 -4.39 -27.40
N LEU A 25 -40.83 -5.52 -27.15
CA LEU A 25 -41.92 -6.00 -27.99
C LEU A 25 -43.10 -5.02 -27.98
N SER A 26 -43.53 -4.53 -26.81
CA SER A 26 -44.65 -3.57 -26.73
C SER A 26 -44.37 -2.28 -27.50
N ALA A 27 -43.15 -1.72 -27.35
CA ALA A 27 -42.72 -0.56 -28.13
C ALA A 27 -42.73 -0.82 -29.66
N ALA A 28 -42.35 -2.03 -30.09
CA ALA A 28 -42.38 -2.41 -31.51
C ALA A 28 -43.81 -2.54 -32.05
N HIS A 29 -44.73 -3.15 -31.30
CA HIS A 29 -46.14 -3.26 -31.68
C HIS A 29 -46.81 -1.89 -31.79
N ALA A 30 -46.56 -0.99 -30.83
CA ALA A 30 -47.03 0.39 -30.86
C ALA A 30 -46.49 1.17 -32.06
N ALA A 31 -45.20 1.03 -32.39
CA ALA A 31 -44.59 1.68 -33.56
C ALA A 31 -45.16 1.15 -34.89
N ALA A 32 -45.49 -0.14 -34.97
CA ALA A 32 -46.07 -0.76 -36.17
C ALA A 32 -47.55 -0.37 -36.40
N ALA A 33 -48.29 0.04 -35.37
CA ALA A 33 -49.74 0.26 -35.45
C ALA A 33 -50.15 1.28 -36.53
N GLY A 34 -49.49 2.45 -36.57
CA GLY A 34 -49.75 3.50 -37.56
C GLY A 34 -49.62 3.04 -39.02
N PRO A 35 -48.44 2.58 -39.47
CA PRO A 35 -48.23 2.17 -40.85
C PRO A 35 -48.98 0.90 -41.28
N THR A 36 -49.38 0.02 -40.34
CA THR A 36 -50.09 -1.23 -40.68
C THR A 36 -51.61 -1.09 -40.71
N VAL A 37 -52.19 -0.12 -39.98
CA VAL A 37 -53.64 0.11 -39.90
C VAL A 37 -54.10 1.27 -40.81
N GLY A 38 -53.17 2.16 -41.21
CA GLY A 38 -53.44 3.29 -42.10
C GLY A 38 -53.01 3.08 -43.55
N VAL A 39 -53.17 1.88 -44.12
CA VAL A 39 -52.74 1.60 -45.51
C VAL A 39 -53.61 2.37 -46.49
N LEU A 40 -53.00 3.20 -47.32
CA LEU A 40 -53.69 3.98 -48.35
C LEU A 40 -53.83 3.19 -49.66
N ALA A 41 -54.92 3.40 -50.38
CA ALA A 41 -55.11 2.85 -51.72
C ALA A 41 -54.08 3.42 -52.71
N ALA A 42 -53.44 2.55 -53.50
CA ALA A 42 -52.40 2.95 -54.46
C ALA A 42 -52.94 3.71 -55.68
N GLY A 43 -54.24 3.53 -55.98
CA GLY A 43 -54.99 4.25 -57.00
C GLY A 43 -56.43 4.52 -56.53
N ALA A 44 -57.19 5.27 -57.32
CA ALA A 44 -58.59 5.59 -57.04
C ALA A 44 -59.57 4.47 -57.43
N ASP A 45 -59.07 3.30 -57.82
CA ASP A 45 -59.86 2.14 -58.24
C ASP A 45 -60.29 1.27 -57.04
N GLU A 46 -61.37 0.52 -57.24
CA GLU A 46 -62.00 -0.30 -56.21
C GLU A 46 -61.12 -1.48 -55.77
N VAL A 47 -60.18 -1.94 -56.61
CA VAL A 47 -59.25 -3.03 -56.26
C VAL A 47 -58.18 -2.51 -55.30
N SER A 48 -57.59 -1.35 -55.58
CA SER A 48 -56.68 -0.64 -54.66
C SER A 48 -57.35 -0.35 -53.30
N ALA A 49 -58.62 0.07 -53.31
CA ALA A 49 -59.39 0.32 -52.09
C ALA A 49 -59.65 -0.98 -51.28
N ALA A 50 -60.05 -2.07 -51.96
CA ALA A 50 -60.30 -3.36 -51.31
C ALA A 50 -59.01 -3.98 -50.73
N ILE A 51 -57.88 -3.86 -51.43
CA ILE A 51 -56.58 -4.34 -50.95
C ILE A 51 -56.11 -3.53 -49.73
N ALA A 52 -56.24 -2.20 -49.76
CA ALA A 52 -55.93 -1.33 -48.62
C ALA A 52 -56.79 -1.66 -47.38
N ALA A 53 -58.09 -1.92 -47.58
CA ALA A 53 -59.00 -2.35 -46.51
C ALA A 53 -58.63 -3.73 -45.93
N LEU A 54 -58.25 -4.70 -46.77
CA LEU A 54 -57.80 -6.03 -46.34
C LEU A 54 -56.53 -5.95 -45.47
N PHE A 55 -55.51 -5.21 -45.91
CA PHE A 55 -54.28 -5.06 -45.14
C PHE A 55 -54.51 -4.29 -43.84
N SER A 56 -55.32 -3.23 -43.86
CA SER A 56 -55.67 -2.47 -42.65
C SER A 56 -56.45 -3.30 -41.63
N GLY A 57 -57.39 -4.15 -42.09
CA GLY A 57 -58.10 -5.10 -41.23
C GLY A 57 -57.22 -6.22 -40.68
N HIS A 58 -56.23 -6.68 -41.45
CA HIS A 58 -55.21 -7.61 -40.95
C HIS A 58 -54.32 -6.95 -39.89
N GLY A 59 -53.92 -5.70 -40.09
CA GLY A 59 -53.20 -4.89 -39.11
C GLY A 59 -53.98 -4.74 -37.79
N GLN A 60 -55.28 -4.46 -37.86
CA GLN A 60 -56.14 -4.39 -36.66
C GLN A 60 -56.21 -5.73 -35.91
N THR A 61 -56.31 -6.85 -36.65
CA THR A 61 -56.33 -8.20 -36.06
C THR A 61 -54.99 -8.54 -35.39
N TYR A 62 -53.88 -8.18 -36.03
CA TYR A 62 -52.52 -8.35 -35.46
C TYR A 62 -52.33 -7.53 -34.17
N GLN A 63 -52.80 -6.29 -34.13
CA GLN A 63 -52.74 -5.44 -32.93
C GLN A 63 -53.58 -6.02 -31.77
N ALA A 64 -54.77 -6.58 -32.04
CA ALA A 64 -55.58 -7.24 -31.03
C ALA A 64 -54.88 -8.47 -30.42
N LEU A 65 -54.27 -9.32 -31.26
CA LEU A 65 -53.48 -10.48 -30.80
C LEU A 65 -52.22 -10.06 -30.02
N SER A 66 -51.59 -8.95 -30.42
CA SER A 66 -50.40 -8.42 -29.75
C SER A 66 -50.70 -8.00 -28.31
N ALA A 67 -51.85 -7.36 -28.08
CA ALA A 67 -52.31 -6.98 -26.73
C ALA A 67 -52.61 -8.21 -25.84
N GLU A 68 -53.12 -9.31 -26.41
CA GLU A 68 -53.31 -10.56 -25.68
C GLU A 68 -51.97 -11.23 -25.31
N ALA A 69 -50.99 -11.19 -26.22
CA ALA A 69 -49.63 -11.66 -25.96
C ALA A 69 -48.90 -10.83 -24.89
N GLU A 70 -49.11 -9.51 -24.84
CA GLU A 70 -48.58 -8.64 -23.76
C GLU A 70 -49.13 -9.04 -22.38
N LEU A 71 -50.44 -9.33 -22.28
CA LEU A 71 -51.05 -9.78 -21.03
C LEU A 71 -50.50 -11.14 -20.56
N PHE A 72 -50.31 -12.09 -21.48
CA PHE A 72 -49.65 -13.36 -21.17
C PHE A 72 -48.20 -13.15 -20.68
N HIS A 73 -47.44 -12.28 -21.35
CA HIS A 73 -46.05 -11.98 -20.98
C HIS A 73 -45.94 -11.36 -19.59
N GLN A 74 -46.85 -10.43 -19.25
CA GLN A 74 -46.94 -9.83 -17.91
C GLN A 74 -47.24 -10.90 -16.83
N GLN A 75 -48.19 -11.80 -17.09
CA GLN A 75 -48.51 -12.90 -16.18
C GLN A 75 -47.33 -13.86 -15.99
N PHE A 76 -46.59 -14.18 -17.05
CA PHE A 76 -45.40 -15.03 -16.98
C PHE A 76 -44.29 -14.42 -16.13
N VAL A 77 -43.98 -13.13 -16.34
CA VAL A 77 -43.00 -12.39 -15.51
C VAL A 77 -43.45 -12.32 -14.06
N GLN A 78 -44.74 -12.10 -13.79
CA GLN A 78 -45.29 -12.08 -12.44
C GLN A 78 -45.14 -13.44 -11.74
N LEU A 79 -45.41 -14.55 -12.45
CA LEU A 79 -45.29 -15.91 -11.93
C LEU A 79 -43.82 -16.29 -11.64
N LEU A 80 -42.89 -15.88 -12.50
CA LEU A 80 -41.46 -16.12 -12.33
C LEU A 80 -40.88 -15.40 -11.10
N ASN A 81 -41.28 -14.13 -10.91
CA ASN A 81 -40.94 -13.35 -9.71
C ASN A 81 -41.52 -13.99 -8.44
N ALA A 82 -42.78 -14.44 -8.47
CA ALA A 82 -43.40 -15.14 -7.35
C ALA A 82 -42.67 -16.46 -7.01
N GLY A 83 -42.24 -17.21 -8.03
CA GLY A 83 -41.43 -18.42 -7.85
C GLY A 83 -40.10 -18.15 -7.14
N GLY A 84 -39.35 -17.13 -7.58
CA GLY A 84 -38.10 -16.71 -6.92
C GLY A 84 -38.31 -16.30 -5.45
N ALA A 85 -39.35 -15.50 -5.18
CA ALA A 85 -39.72 -15.09 -3.83
C ALA A 85 -40.11 -16.26 -2.91
N MET A 86 -40.80 -17.28 -3.45
CA MET A 86 -41.16 -18.49 -2.70
C MET A 86 -39.92 -19.26 -2.24
N TYR A 87 -38.92 -19.47 -3.10
CA TYR A 87 -37.66 -20.13 -2.70
C TYR A 87 -36.90 -19.34 -1.63
N ALA A 88 -36.77 -18.01 -1.80
CA ALA A 88 -36.16 -17.15 -0.79
C ALA A 88 -36.92 -17.17 0.56
N SER A 89 -38.27 -17.24 0.53
CA SER A 89 -39.09 -17.31 1.75
C SER A 89 -38.95 -18.65 2.49
N ALA A 90 -38.76 -19.76 1.75
CA ALA A 90 -38.51 -21.09 2.34
C ALA A 90 -37.14 -21.16 3.02
N GLU A 91 -36.13 -20.50 2.44
CA GLU A 91 -34.80 -20.36 3.04
C GLU A 91 -34.85 -19.50 4.32
N ALA A 92 -35.56 -18.36 4.28
CA ALA A 92 -35.78 -17.50 5.45
C ALA A 92 -36.55 -18.22 6.59
N ALA A 93 -37.56 -19.03 6.25
CA ALA A 93 -38.33 -19.78 7.25
C ALA A 93 -37.49 -20.78 8.06
N ASN A 94 -36.46 -21.37 7.44
CA ASN A 94 -35.52 -22.28 8.12
C ASN A 94 -34.51 -21.57 9.04
N LEU A 95 -34.34 -20.25 8.93
CA LEU A 95 -33.39 -19.47 9.75
C LEU A 95 -34.02 -18.91 11.06
N ASN A 96 -35.33 -18.70 11.07
CA ASN A 96 -36.06 -18.13 12.23
C ASN A 96 -35.84 -18.83 13.60
N PRO A 97 -35.72 -20.18 13.69
CA PRO A 97 -35.49 -20.85 14.98
C PRO A 97 -34.14 -20.50 15.61
N LEU A 98 -33.08 -20.35 14.80
CA LEU A 98 -31.75 -19.98 15.27
C LEU A 98 -31.69 -18.52 15.73
N GLN A 99 -32.37 -17.62 15.00
CA GLN A 99 -32.48 -16.21 15.38
C GLN A 99 -33.20 -16.05 16.73
N SER A 100 -34.31 -16.77 16.93
CA SER A 100 -35.06 -16.76 18.21
C SER A 100 -34.21 -17.25 19.40
N LEU A 101 -33.34 -18.25 19.17
CA LEU A 101 -32.41 -18.75 20.19
C LEU A 101 -31.32 -17.70 20.51
N LEU A 102 -30.76 -17.04 19.50
CA LEU A 102 -29.75 -15.98 19.68
C LEU A 102 -30.31 -14.77 20.44
N ASP A 103 -31.55 -14.37 20.17
CA ASP A 103 -32.21 -13.30 20.91
C ASP A 103 -32.45 -13.71 22.37
N GLY A 104 -32.81 -14.98 22.63
CA GLY A 104 -32.89 -15.55 23.99
C GLY A 104 -31.55 -15.61 24.73
N ILE A 105 -30.45 -15.88 24.03
CA ILE A 105 -29.08 -15.85 24.58
C ILE A 105 -28.64 -14.41 24.89
N ASN A 106 -28.98 -13.46 24.02
CA ASN A 106 -28.61 -12.06 24.17
C ASN A 106 -29.40 -11.33 25.27
N ALA A 107 -30.70 -11.61 25.42
CA ALA A 107 -31.59 -10.84 26.29
C ALA A 107 -31.09 -10.64 27.73
N PRO A 108 -30.54 -11.66 28.45
CA PRO A 108 -30.00 -11.45 29.79
C PRO A 108 -28.79 -10.50 29.83
N VAL A 109 -27.87 -10.63 28.87
CA VAL A 109 -26.65 -9.81 28.81
C VAL A 109 -26.98 -8.38 28.36
N GLN A 110 -27.84 -8.24 27.36
CA GLN A 110 -28.29 -6.94 26.87
C GLN A 110 -29.10 -6.18 27.93
N ALA A 111 -29.93 -6.87 28.72
CA ALA A 111 -30.63 -6.25 29.85
C ALA A 111 -29.66 -5.85 30.99
N ALA A 112 -28.61 -6.62 31.23
CA ALA A 112 -27.65 -6.36 32.31
C ALA A 112 -26.60 -5.28 31.96
N THR A 113 -26.18 -5.17 30.70
CA THR A 113 -25.07 -4.29 30.28
C THR A 113 -25.39 -3.33 29.14
N GLY A 114 -26.60 -3.33 28.61
CA GLY A 114 -26.98 -2.54 27.43
C GLY A 114 -26.33 -2.96 26.10
N ARG A 115 -25.65 -4.11 26.07
CA ARG A 115 -24.83 -4.59 24.94
C ARG A 115 -25.04 -6.11 24.77
N PRO A 116 -25.27 -6.63 23.54
CA PRO A 116 -25.51 -8.06 23.33
C PRO A 116 -24.26 -8.90 23.62
N LEU A 117 -24.44 -10.22 23.73
CA LEU A 117 -23.33 -11.17 23.80
C LEU A 117 -22.78 -11.50 22.40
N ILE A 118 -23.68 -11.67 21.42
CA ILE A 118 -23.41 -12.01 20.02
C ILE A 118 -24.16 -11.04 19.11
N GLY A 119 -23.47 -10.45 18.13
CA GLY A 119 -24.04 -9.57 17.12
C GLY A 119 -23.17 -8.34 16.86
N ASN A 120 -23.05 -7.94 15.60
CA ASN A 120 -22.30 -6.74 15.23
C ASN A 120 -22.91 -5.45 15.76
N GLY A 121 -22.04 -4.47 16.01
CA GLY A 121 -22.41 -3.09 16.29
C GLY A 121 -23.05 -2.42 15.07
N THR A 122 -23.97 -1.51 15.32
CA THR A 122 -24.58 -0.64 14.32
C THR A 122 -23.61 0.46 13.89
N ASN A 123 -23.52 0.70 12.58
CA ASN A 123 -22.73 1.78 12.00
C ASN A 123 -23.33 3.17 12.37
N GLY A 124 -22.47 4.16 12.58
CA GLY A 124 -22.89 5.56 12.71
C GLY A 124 -23.51 6.10 11.42
N ALA A 125 -24.45 7.03 11.53
CA ALA A 125 -25.17 7.58 10.38
C ALA A 125 -24.26 8.43 9.46
N ALA A 126 -24.37 8.24 8.14
CA ALA A 126 -23.60 9.00 7.16
C ALA A 126 -23.89 10.52 7.25
N GLY A 127 -22.86 11.35 7.03
CA GLY A 127 -22.94 12.81 7.13
C GLY A 127 -23.15 13.39 8.54
N THR A 128 -23.10 12.57 9.60
CA THR A 128 -23.31 13.02 10.99
C THR A 128 -22.04 13.07 11.85
N GLY A 129 -20.97 12.39 11.44
CA GLY A 129 -19.78 12.16 12.29
C GLY A 129 -20.03 11.28 13.52
N GLN A 130 -21.17 10.57 13.60
CA GLN A 130 -21.45 9.68 14.73
C GLN A 130 -20.52 8.46 14.72
N ASN A 131 -20.04 8.10 15.92
CA ASN A 131 -19.25 6.88 16.11
C ASN A 131 -20.10 5.63 15.82
N GLY A 132 -19.46 4.58 15.32
CA GLY A 132 -20.05 3.25 15.32
C GLY A 132 -20.16 2.69 16.74
N THR A 133 -21.20 1.89 16.98
CA THR A 133 -21.39 1.23 18.28
C THR A 133 -20.52 -0.04 18.39
N ALA A 134 -20.20 -0.47 19.61
CA ALA A 134 -19.41 -1.68 19.81
C ALA A 134 -20.17 -2.95 19.42
N GLY A 135 -19.47 -3.98 18.93
CA GLY A 135 -20.03 -5.32 18.67
C GLY A 135 -20.44 -6.04 19.96
N GLY A 136 -20.94 -7.27 19.89
CA GLY A 136 -21.27 -8.08 21.07
C GLY A 136 -20.09 -8.28 22.01
N TRP A 137 -20.31 -8.74 23.24
CA TRP A 137 -19.20 -8.98 24.18
C TRP A 137 -18.31 -10.16 23.76
N LEU A 138 -18.89 -11.21 23.17
CA LEU A 138 -18.21 -12.46 22.83
C LEU A 138 -17.89 -12.55 21.33
N ILE A 139 -18.90 -12.35 20.47
CA ILE A 139 -18.77 -12.34 19.01
C ILE A 139 -19.42 -11.06 18.49
N GLY A 140 -18.78 -10.42 17.51
CA GLY A 140 -19.38 -9.33 16.75
C GLY A 140 -18.38 -8.23 16.40
N ASN A 141 -18.44 -7.79 15.15
CA ASN A 141 -17.71 -6.65 14.64
C ASN A 141 -18.22 -5.35 15.29
N GLY A 142 -17.34 -4.38 15.50
CA GLY A 142 -17.75 -3.01 15.82
C GLY A 142 -18.35 -2.32 14.59
N GLY A 143 -19.36 -1.48 14.79
CA GLY A 143 -19.96 -0.72 13.69
C GLY A 143 -18.99 0.28 13.07
N ALA A 144 -19.11 0.55 11.78
CA ALA A 144 -18.33 1.59 11.12
C ALA A 144 -18.75 2.99 11.59
N GLY A 145 -17.81 3.94 11.62
CA GLY A 145 -18.10 5.35 11.88
C GLY A 145 -18.85 6.03 10.72
N GLY A 146 -19.77 6.94 11.05
CA GLY A 146 -20.46 7.77 10.07
C GLY A 146 -19.52 8.83 9.46
N SER A 147 -19.68 9.13 8.16
CA SER A 147 -18.94 10.23 7.54
C SER A 147 -19.28 11.58 8.18
N GLY A 148 -18.31 12.49 8.20
CA GLY A 148 -18.48 13.85 8.67
C GLY A 148 -19.23 14.72 7.67
N LYS A 149 -19.99 15.71 8.15
CA LYS A 149 -20.77 16.61 7.29
C LYS A 149 -19.87 17.54 6.47
N ALA A 150 -20.15 17.73 5.18
CA ALA A 150 -19.54 18.80 4.39
C ALA A 150 -20.04 20.20 4.81
N GLY A 151 -19.18 21.22 4.74
CA GLY A 151 -19.51 22.57 5.25
C GLY A 151 -18.51 23.68 4.94
N THR A 152 -18.58 24.76 5.73
CA THR A 152 -17.55 25.82 5.76
C THR A 152 -16.24 25.25 6.29
N ASP A 153 -16.31 24.63 7.46
CA ASP A 153 -15.39 23.62 7.96
C ASP A 153 -15.97 22.23 7.67
N GLY A 154 -15.10 21.24 7.52
CA GLY A 154 -15.49 19.85 7.41
C GLY A 154 -15.77 19.25 8.78
N GLY A 155 -16.92 18.59 8.95
CA GLY A 155 -17.20 17.82 10.16
C GLY A 155 -16.24 16.63 10.29
N ALA A 156 -15.83 16.29 11.51
CA ALA A 156 -15.03 15.09 11.74
C ALA A 156 -15.85 13.82 11.40
N GLY A 157 -15.16 12.80 10.88
CA GLY A 157 -15.72 11.46 10.75
C GLY A 157 -15.81 10.78 12.11
N GLY A 158 -16.84 9.95 12.31
CA GLY A 158 -17.02 9.21 13.55
C GLY A 158 -15.99 8.10 13.70
N ASN A 159 -15.60 7.79 14.95
CA ASN A 159 -14.74 6.64 15.22
C ASN A 159 -15.50 5.32 14.96
N GLY A 160 -14.80 4.29 14.52
CA GLY A 160 -15.33 2.93 14.46
C GLY A 160 -15.54 2.35 15.87
N GLY A 161 -16.54 1.48 16.01
CA GLY A 161 -16.83 0.77 17.25
C GLY A 161 -15.77 -0.29 17.57
N ALA A 162 -15.56 -0.56 18.85
CA ALA A 162 -14.72 -1.68 19.27
C ALA A 162 -15.42 -3.03 19.05
N ALA A 163 -14.65 -4.08 18.81
CA ALA A 163 -15.17 -5.44 18.63
C ALA A 163 -15.61 -6.11 19.96
N GLY A 164 -16.13 -7.33 19.82
CA GLY A 164 -16.19 -8.32 20.91
C GLY A 164 -14.85 -9.01 21.19
N LEU A 165 -14.89 -10.06 22.01
CA LEU A 165 -13.73 -10.93 22.26
C LEU A 165 -13.20 -11.56 20.96
N ILE A 166 -14.12 -12.01 20.12
CA ILE A 166 -13.93 -12.35 18.71
C ILE A 166 -14.63 -11.25 17.90
N GLY A 167 -13.93 -10.67 16.93
CA GLY A 167 -14.53 -9.80 15.93
C GLY A 167 -13.63 -8.67 15.44
N LEU A 168 -14.09 -7.99 14.41
CA LEU A 168 -13.38 -6.89 13.76
C LEU A 168 -13.65 -5.56 14.46
N GLY A 169 -12.64 -4.73 14.60
CA GLY A 169 -12.85 -3.32 14.91
C GLY A 169 -13.51 -2.61 13.73
N GLY A 170 -14.51 -1.77 14.00
CA GLY A 170 -15.21 -1.04 12.94
C GLY A 170 -14.29 -0.03 12.24
N ALA A 171 -14.49 0.20 10.95
CA ALA A 171 -13.76 1.23 10.21
C ALA A 171 -14.12 2.65 10.70
N GLY A 172 -13.16 3.56 10.70
CA GLY A 172 -13.40 4.98 10.97
C GLY A 172 -14.13 5.67 9.81
N GLY A 173 -15.05 6.59 10.14
CA GLY A 173 -15.77 7.38 9.15
C GLY A 173 -14.86 8.41 8.47
N ALA A 174 -15.09 8.69 7.19
CA ALA A 174 -14.37 9.75 6.48
C ALA A 174 -14.72 11.14 7.03
N GLY A 175 -13.75 12.06 7.04
CA GLY A 175 -13.98 13.46 7.37
C GLY A 175 -14.73 14.20 6.25
N GLY A 176 -15.64 15.09 6.63
CA GLY A 176 -16.40 15.91 5.70
C GLY A 176 -15.54 16.95 5.00
N ALA A 177 -15.91 17.35 3.79
CA ALA A 177 -15.15 18.34 3.03
C ALA A 177 -15.49 19.79 3.43
N ALA A 178 -14.54 20.70 3.20
CA ALA A 178 -14.60 22.11 3.56
C ALA A 178 -14.51 23.05 2.36
N THR A 179 -15.22 24.17 2.42
CA THR A 179 -15.22 25.20 1.36
C THR A 179 -14.32 26.40 1.67
N THR A 180 -14.15 26.74 2.95
CA THR A 180 -13.37 27.91 3.40
C THR A 180 -12.36 27.54 4.49
N GLY A 181 -12.76 26.71 5.45
CA GLY A 181 -11.96 26.30 6.58
C GLY A 181 -11.25 24.96 6.36
N THR A 182 -10.89 24.28 7.45
CA THR A 182 -10.15 23.01 7.37
C THR A 182 -11.07 21.85 7.02
N GLY A 183 -10.59 20.93 6.18
CA GLY A 183 -11.26 19.65 5.97
C GLY A 183 -11.38 18.86 7.28
N GLY A 184 -12.46 18.08 7.43
CA GLY A 184 -12.72 17.33 8.65
C GLY A 184 -11.70 16.22 8.87
N THR A 185 -11.33 15.94 10.12
CA THR A 185 -10.48 14.79 10.41
C THR A 185 -11.23 13.48 10.17
N GLY A 186 -10.54 12.47 9.66
CA GLY A 186 -11.06 11.11 9.62
C GLY A 186 -11.21 10.53 11.03
N GLY A 187 -12.24 9.72 11.24
CA GLY A 187 -12.45 9.01 12.50
C GLY A 187 -11.44 7.89 12.70
N GLN A 188 -11.14 7.56 13.95
CA GLN A 188 -10.24 6.46 14.29
C GLN A 188 -10.90 5.10 14.01
N GLY A 189 -10.12 4.11 13.60
CA GLY A 189 -10.59 2.72 13.53
C GLY A 189 -10.80 2.13 14.93
N GLY A 190 -11.81 1.27 15.07
CA GLY A 190 -12.10 0.58 16.33
C GLY A 190 -11.05 -0.48 16.65
N ALA A 191 -10.77 -0.71 17.93
CA ALA A 191 -9.89 -1.80 18.36
C ALA A 191 -10.62 -3.16 18.36
N ALA A 192 -9.90 -4.24 18.07
CA ALA A 192 -10.37 -5.60 18.29
C ALA A 192 -10.13 -6.09 19.73
N GLY A 193 -10.77 -7.20 20.12
CA GLY A 193 -10.70 -7.77 21.47
C GLY A 193 -9.50 -8.69 21.69
N LEU A 194 -9.75 -10.01 21.75
CA LEU A 194 -8.70 -11.04 21.88
C LEU A 194 -8.28 -11.60 20.52
N PHE A 195 -9.26 -11.80 19.64
CA PHE A 195 -9.10 -12.33 18.29
C PHE A 195 -9.83 -11.44 17.28
N GLY A 196 -9.13 -11.04 16.22
CA GLY A 196 -9.68 -10.23 15.13
C GLY A 196 -8.83 -9.01 14.83
N SER A 197 -9.07 -8.37 13.68
CA SER A 197 -8.28 -7.21 13.26
C SER A 197 -8.90 -5.88 13.72
N GLY A 198 -8.04 -4.93 14.07
CA GLY A 198 -8.46 -3.54 14.27
C GLY A 198 -8.98 -2.91 12.98
N GLY A 199 -9.93 -1.99 13.10
CA GLY A 199 -10.52 -1.30 11.96
C GLY A 199 -9.55 -0.30 11.34
N SER A 200 -9.69 -0.05 10.04
CA SER A 200 -8.98 1.03 9.35
C SER A 200 -9.42 2.41 9.86
N GLY A 201 -8.51 3.38 9.88
CA GLY A 201 -8.82 4.78 10.11
C GLY A 201 -9.51 5.41 8.90
N GLY A 202 -10.44 6.34 9.16
CA GLY A 202 -11.14 7.08 8.12
C GLY A 202 -10.24 8.06 7.39
N ALA A 203 -10.50 8.30 6.11
CA ALA A 203 -9.79 9.33 5.35
C ALA A 203 -10.15 10.74 5.84
N GLY A 204 -9.22 11.69 5.75
CA GLY A 204 -9.46 13.10 6.02
C GLY A 204 -10.23 13.79 4.88
N GLY A 205 -11.06 14.77 5.24
CA GLY A 205 -11.84 15.56 4.28
C GLY A 205 -11.00 16.55 3.49
N GLY A 206 -11.40 16.82 2.24
CA GLY A 206 -10.74 17.82 1.39
C GLY A 206 -11.08 19.26 1.79
N SER A 207 -10.28 20.24 1.36
CA SER A 207 -10.62 21.68 1.47
C SER A 207 -10.25 22.48 0.21
N ILE A 208 -11.04 23.51 -0.10
CA ILE A 208 -10.73 24.47 -1.18
C ILE A 208 -9.69 25.51 -0.71
N GLN A 209 -9.89 26.11 0.46
CA GLN A 209 -9.12 27.30 0.89
C GLN A 209 -8.33 27.09 2.20
N GLY A 210 -8.73 26.14 3.04
CA GLY A 210 -8.02 25.76 4.26
C GLY A 210 -7.15 24.51 4.08
N ALA A 211 -6.61 24.00 5.17
CA ALA A 211 -5.84 22.76 5.16
C ALA A 211 -6.73 21.54 4.86
N GLY A 212 -6.15 20.50 4.28
CA GLY A 212 -6.79 19.19 4.22
C GLY A 212 -6.93 18.58 5.62
N GLY A 213 -8.01 17.85 5.88
CA GLY A 213 -8.21 17.18 7.17
C GLY A 213 -7.23 16.03 7.38
N ALA A 214 -6.77 15.81 8.61
CA ALA A 214 -5.91 14.65 8.88
C ALA A 214 -6.69 13.33 8.79
N GLY A 215 -6.04 12.26 8.33
CA GLY A 215 -6.59 10.91 8.40
C GLY A 215 -6.67 10.38 9.83
N GLY A 216 -7.66 9.54 10.11
CA GLY A 216 -7.84 8.90 11.41
C GLY A 216 -6.81 7.80 11.66
N ALA A 217 -6.45 7.58 12.92
CA ALA A 217 -5.57 6.46 13.28
C ALA A 217 -6.26 5.10 13.06
N GLY A 218 -5.48 4.07 12.73
CA GLY A 218 -5.96 2.69 12.69
C GLY A 218 -6.20 2.12 14.09
N GLY A 219 -7.17 1.22 14.21
CA GLY A 219 -7.49 0.54 15.45
C GLY A 219 -6.46 -0.55 15.80
N ASN A 220 -6.28 -0.84 17.10
CA ASN A 220 -5.36 -1.89 17.53
C ASN A 220 -5.89 -3.29 17.17
N ALA A 221 -4.98 -4.21 16.88
CA ALA A 221 -5.27 -5.62 16.69
C ALA A 221 -5.79 -6.29 17.98
N GLY A 222 -6.42 -7.46 17.86
CA GLY A 222 -6.77 -8.29 19.00
C GLY A 222 -5.54 -8.75 19.78
N LEU A 223 -5.66 -8.86 21.11
CA LEU A 223 -4.54 -9.10 22.03
C LEU A 223 -3.66 -10.29 21.70
N LEU A 224 -4.19 -11.34 21.07
CA LEU A 224 -3.42 -12.51 20.62
C LEU A 224 -3.19 -12.49 19.11
N PHE A 225 -4.25 -12.37 18.31
CA PHE A 225 -4.23 -12.61 16.86
C PHE A 225 -5.11 -11.62 16.08
N GLY A 226 -4.69 -11.27 14.86
CA GLY A 226 -5.44 -10.44 13.90
C GLY A 226 -4.63 -9.22 13.42
N ALA A 227 -4.99 -8.64 12.27
CA ALA A 227 -4.29 -7.46 11.75
C ALA A 227 -4.44 -6.24 12.67
N ALA A 228 -3.43 -5.38 12.75
CA ALA A 228 -3.64 -4.02 13.23
C ALA A 228 -4.25 -3.17 12.10
N GLY A 229 -5.14 -2.26 12.46
CA GLY A 229 -5.79 -1.34 11.53
C GLY A 229 -4.81 -0.36 10.91
N THR A 230 -5.01 -0.03 9.64
CA THR A 230 -4.22 0.98 8.94
C THR A 230 -4.68 2.39 9.28
N GLY A 231 -3.77 3.36 9.25
CA GLY A 231 -4.13 4.77 9.29
C GLY A 231 -4.84 5.22 8.02
N GLY A 232 -5.82 6.10 8.16
CA GLY A 232 -6.54 6.70 7.04
C GLY A 232 -5.68 7.70 6.27
N GLY A 233 -5.93 7.86 4.98
CA GLY A 233 -5.27 8.85 4.15
C GLY A 233 -5.62 10.30 4.54
N GLY A 234 -4.68 11.22 4.41
CA GLY A 234 -4.90 12.64 4.63
C GLY A 234 -5.72 13.30 3.51
N GLY A 235 -6.53 14.30 3.88
CA GLY A 235 -7.38 15.04 2.95
C GLY A 235 -6.61 15.98 2.02
N VAL A 236 -7.16 16.20 0.83
CA VAL A 236 -6.56 17.07 -0.20
C VAL A 236 -6.81 18.55 0.08
N THR A 237 -5.96 19.45 -0.44
CA THR A 237 -6.24 20.90 -0.45
C THR A 237 -5.93 21.58 -1.79
N GLN A 238 -6.78 22.53 -2.17
CA GLN A 238 -6.57 23.47 -3.28
C GLN A 238 -5.96 24.81 -2.81
N SER A 239 -5.75 24.98 -1.50
CA SER A 239 -5.28 26.23 -0.91
C SER A 239 -3.87 26.58 -1.36
N SER A 240 -3.65 27.83 -1.79
CA SER A 240 -2.35 28.35 -2.23
C SER A 240 -1.27 28.43 -1.13
N SER A 241 -1.64 28.20 0.15
CA SER A 241 -0.75 28.33 1.30
C SER A 241 -0.99 27.33 2.43
N ALA A 242 -2.15 26.65 2.48
CA ALA A 242 -2.41 25.64 3.50
C ALA A 242 -1.82 24.26 3.11
N PRO A 243 -1.47 23.41 4.10
CA PRO A 243 -0.95 22.08 3.85
C PRO A 243 -2.05 21.07 3.50
N GLY A 244 -1.67 20.01 2.78
CA GLY A 244 -2.45 18.78 2.70
C GLY A 244 -2.56 18.13 4.08
N GLY A 245 -3.63 17.37 4.32
CA GLY A 245 -3.85 16.70 5.60
C GLY A 245 -2.79 15.64 5.87
N ALA A 246 -2.34 15.49 7.12
CA ALA A 246 -1.46 14.38 7.46
C ALA A 246 -2.20 13.03 7.38
N GLY A 247 -1.52 11.96 7.03
CA GLY A 247 -2.04 10.59 7.16
C GLY A 247 -2.13 10.16 8.62
N GLY A 248 -3.12 9.33 8.95
CA GLY A 248 -3.29 8.79 10.29
C GLY A 248 -2.21 7.76 10.64
N ALA A 249 -1.89 7.59 11.93
CA ALA A 249 -0.98 6.52 12.36
C ALA A 249 -1.62 5.13 12.21
N GLY A 250 -0.81 4.10 12.00
CA GLY A 250 -1.26 2.70 12.08
C GLY A 250 -1.52 2.26 13.53
N GLY A 251 -2.46 1.34 13.72
CA GLY A 251 -2.77 0.74 15.02
C GLY A 251 -1.65 -0.17 15.52
N ALA A 252 -1.62 -0.43 16.84
CA ALA A 252 -0.65 -1.36 17.43
C ALA A 252 -1.06 -2.83 17.21
N GLY A 253 -0.07 -3.70 17.04
CA GLY A 253 -0.24 -5.15 17.01
C GLY A 253 -0.44 -5.75 18.41
N GLY A 254 -1.29 -6.79 18.50
CA GLY A 254 -1.33 -7.72 19.63
C GLY A 254 -0.21 -8.75 19.54
N LEU A 255 -0.15 -9.69 20.49
CA LEU A 255 1.03 -10.53 20.81
C LEU A 255 1.83 -11.06 19.61
N PHE A 256 1.15 -11.62 18.61
CA PHE A 256 1.76 -12.19 17.39
C PHE A 256 1.52 -11.36 16.11
N SER A 257 0.84 -10.21 16.24
CA SER A 257 0.40 -9.37 15.13
C SER A 257 1.41 -8.29 14.79
N THR A 258 1.57 -8.01 13.49
CA THR A 258 2.30 -6.83 13.03
C THR A 258 1.56 -5.54 13.40
N GLY A 259 2.30 -4.44 13.51
CA GLY A 259 1.70 -3.11 13.58
C GLY A 259 1.03 -2.72 12.26
N GLY A 260 0.08 -1.78 12.32
CA GLY A 260 -0.66 -1.31 11.15
C GLY A 260 0.16 -0.33 10.31
N ALA A 261 -0.13 -0.25 9.01
CA ALA A 261 0.46 0.76 8.13
C ALA A 261 0.03 2.17 8.55
N GLY A 262 0.92 3.14 8.45
CA GLY A 262 0.56 4.56 8.47
C GLY A 262 -0.18 4.96 7.18
N GLY A 263 -1.16 5.86 7.30
CA GLY A 263 -1.89 6.39 6.17
C GLY A 263 -1.06 7.34 5.31
N ALA A 264 -1.37 7.43 4.02
CA ALA A 264 -0.71 8.37 3.13
C ALA A 264 -1.05 9.83 3.48
N GLY A 265 -0.12 10.76 3.24
CA GLY A 265 -0.36 12.19 3.34
C GLY A 265 -1.21 12.74 2.19
N GLY A 266 -1.96 13.80 2.46
CA GLY A 266 -2.88 14.44 1.53
C GLY A 266 -2.18 15.31 0.47
N PHE A 267 -2.75 15.33 -0.72
CA PHE A 267 -2.30 16.12 -1.87
C PHE A 267 -2.51 17.63 -1.65
N THR A 268 -1.61 18.45 -2.20
CA THR A 268 -1.71 19.92 -2.23
C THR A 268 -1.56 20.46 -3.66
N GLU A 269 -2.55 21.19 -4.14
CA GLU A 269 -2.46 21.89 -5.43
C GLU A 269 -1.65 23.19 -5.35
N GLY A 270 -1.73 23.87 -4.21
CA GLY A 270 -1.40 25.27 -4.04
C GLY A 270 0.04 25.68 -4.41
N GLY A 271 0.19 26.99 -4.65
CA GLY A 271 1.46 27.66 -4.97
C GLY A 271 2.56 27.53 -3.90
N ALA A 272 3.62 28.31 -4.03
CA ALA A 272 4.92 28.10 -3.34
C ALA A 272 4.91 27.91 -1.81
N GLY A 273 3.83 28.27 -1.10
CA GLY A 273 3.67 28.02 0.34
C GLY A 273 3.04 26.66 0.71
N GLY A 274 2.30 26.01 -0.19
CA GLY A 274 1.56 24.78 0.09
C GLY A 274 2.44 23.53 0.19
N VAL A 275 2.45 22.87 1.34
CA VAL A 275 3.19 21.61 1.54
C VAL A 275 2.26 20.40 1.53
N GLY A 276 2.66 19.34 0.83
CA GLY A 276 1.96 18.06 0.88
C GLY A 276 1.89 17.53 2.31
N GLY A 277 0.81 16.83 2.65
CA GLY A 277 0.61 16.29 3.99
C GLY A 277 1.69 15.26 4.36
N ALA A 278 2.10 15.19 5.63
CA ALA A 278 3.02 14.14 6.06
C ALA A 278 2.30 12.77 6.05
N GLY A 279 3.02 11.69 5.73
CA GLY A 279 2.56 10.33 5.93
C GLY A 279 2.48 9.99 7.43
N GLY A 280 1.50 9.17 7.81
CA GLY A 280 1.33 8.72 9.18
C GLY A 280 2.41 7.72 9.59
N ALA A 281 2.74 7.64 10.88
CA ALA A 281 3.67 6.63 11.38
C ALA A 281 3.06 5.23 11.34
N GLY A 282 3.89 4.21 11.12
CA GLY A 282 3.51 2.81 11.29
C GLY A 282 3.31 2.47 12.77
N GLY A 283 2.34 1.62 13.06
CA GLY A 283 2.07 1.17 14.42
C GLY A 283 3.17 0.24 14.95
N ALA A 284 3.34 0.17 16.28
CA ALA A 284 4.23 -0.81 16.87
C ALA A 284 3.70 -2.24 16.66
N GLY A 285 4.61 -3.20 16.45
CA GLY A 285 4.25 -4.62 16.45
C GLY A 285 3.95 -5.14 17.86
N GLY A 286 3.33 -6.31 17.95
CA GLY A 286 3.29 -7.06 19.20
C GLY A 286 4.65 -7.59 19.62
N MET A 287 4.71 -8.39 20.69
CA MET A 287 5.99 -8.93 21.19
C MET A 287 6.72 -9.76 20.12
N PHE A 288 5.99 -10.49 19.27
CA PHE A 288 6.57 -11.29 18.18
C PHE A 288 6.31 -10.70 16.78
N GLY A 289 5.43 -9.71 16.66
CA GLY A 289 5.08 -9.10 15.38
C GLY A 289 6.05 -7.99 14.97
N ALA A 290 6.32 -7.86 13.67
CA ALA A 290 7.08 -6.74 13.15
C ALA A 290 6.34 -5.40 13.31
N GLY A 291 7.09 -4.30 13.39
CA GLY A 291 6.53 -2.96 13.31
C GLY A 291 5.80 -2.74 11.97
N GLY A 292 4.68 -2.01 12.03
CA GLY A 292 3.97 -1.54 10.84
C GLY A 292 4.78 -0.49 10.09
N THR A 293 4.49 -0.29 8.81
CA THR A 293 5.29 0.58 7.95
C THR A 293 4.76 2.02 7.94
N GLY A 294 5.65 2.97 7.67
CA GLY A 294 5.29 4.38 7.58
C GLY A 294 4.55 4.71 6.29
N GLY A 295 3.53 5.57 6.39
CA GLY A 295 2.77 6.02 5.23
C GLY A 295 3.59 6.93 4.31
N ALA A 296 3.28 6.92 3.02
CA ALA A 296 3.87 7.85 2.05
C ALA A 296 3.48 9.31 2.35
N GLY A 297 4.40 10.24 2.14
CA GLY A 297 4.12 11.68 2.15
C GLY A 297 3.26 12.09 0.94
N GLY A 298 2.43 13.11 1.14
CA GLY A 298 1.55 13.66 0.12
C GLY A 298 2.28 14.53 -0.90
N GLU A 299 1.73 14.60 -2.11
CA GLU A 299 2.29 15.35 -3.24
C GLU A 299 1.99 16.86 -3.14
N SER A 300 2.82 17.72 -3.72
CA SER A 300 2.54 19.16 -3.86
C SER A 300 2.88 19.73 -5.25
N LEU A 301 1.90 20.35 -5.92
CA LEU A 301 2.08 20.94 -7.26
C LEU A 301 2.80 22.31 -7.28
N GLY A 302 2.83 23.05 -6.18
CA GLY A 302 3.47 24.37 -6.13
C GLY A 302 4.53 24.55 -5.04
N GLY A 303 4.46 23.79 -3.93
CA GLY A 303 5.42 23.89 -2.81
C GLY A 303 6.28 22.63 -2.65
N LYS A 304 6.35 22.10 -1.43
CA LYS A 304 7.18 20.93 -1.09
C LYS A 304 6.33 19.68 -0.92
N GLY A 305 6.84 18.53 -1.32
CA GLY A 305 6.25 17.24 -0.99
C GLY A 305 6.27 16.99 0.52
N GLY A 306 5.28 16.25 1.01
CA GLY A 306 5.13 15.87 2.40
C GLY A 306 6.18 14.85 2.84
N LEU A 307 6.51 14.85 4.13
CA LEU A 307 7.44 13.89 4.72
C LEU A 307 6.83 12.49 4.73
N GLY A 308 7.66 11.46 4.56
CA GLY A 308 7.26 10.08 4.83
C GLY A 308 7.12 9.80 6.32
N GLY A 309 6.14 8.97 6.67
CA GLY A 309 5.95 8.50 8.04
C GLY A 309 7.08 7.57 8.48
N ALA A 310 7.41 7.59 9.78
CA ALA A 310 8.36 6.62 10.34
C ALA A 310 7.75 5.21 10.40
N GLY A 311 8.58 4.18 10.25
CA GLY A 311 8.20 2.80 10.55
C GLY A 311 8.06 2.56 12.06
N GLY A 312 7.14 1.68 12.45
CA GLY A 312 6.93 1.26 13.82
C GLY A 312 8.01 0.31 14.34
N ALA A 313 8.14 0.19 15.65
CA ALA A 313 9.13 -0.70 16.28
C ALA A 313 8.63 -2.15 16.41
N GLY A 314 9.56 -3.11 16.39
CA GLY A 314 9.32 -4.55 16.61
C GLY A 314 9.22 -5.01 18.08
N THR A 315 9.20 -4.06 19.01
CA THR A 315 9.09 -4.21 20.48
C THR A 315 10.07 -5.19 21.15
N MET A 316 9.77 -6.49 21.21
CA MET A 316 10.57 -7.50 21.92
C MET A 316 11.33 -8.42 20.98
N PHE A 317 10.66 -9.08 20.03
CA PHE A 317 11.27 -10.05 19.12
C PHE A 317 11.08 -9.71 17.63
N GLY A 318 10.14 -8.84 17.29
CA GLY A 318 9.82 -8.50 15.90
C GLY A 318 10.90 -7.67 15.20
N ALA A 319 10.84 -7.65 13.87
CA ALA A 319 11.61 -6.71 13.04
C ALA A 319 11.06 -5.29 13.13
N GLY A 320 11.89 -4.29 12.80
CA GLY A 320 11.41 -2.93 12.60
C GLY A 320 10.59 -2.77 11.31
N GLY A 321 9.58 -1.91 11.33
CA GLY A 321 8.81 -1.54 10.13
C GLY A 321 9.59 -0.59 9.22
N THR A 322 9.36 -0.63 7.91
CA THR A 322 10.02 0.29 6.97
C THR A 322 9.45 1.71 7.07
N GLY A 323 10.28 2.72 6.84
CA GLY A 323 9.83 4.11 6.70
C GLY A 323 9.14 4.37 5.36
N GLY A 324 8.18 5.28 5.34
CA GLY A 324 7.44 5.67 4.13
C GLY A 324 8.22 6.62 3.21
N SER A 325 7.82 6.71 1.95
CA SER A 325 8.36 7.69 0.99
C SER A 325 8.10 9.12 1.43
N GLY A 326 9.01 10.04 1.12
CA GLY A 326 8.63 11.43 0.94
C GLY A 326 7.82 11.61 -0.34
N GLY A 327 6.78 12.46 -0.31
CA GLY A 327 6.00 12.83 -1.50
C GLY A 327 6.80 13.70 -2.46
N HIS A 328 6.39 13.77 -3.73
CA HIS A 328 7.00 14.66 -4.71
C HIS A 328 6.52 16.11 -4.49
N GLY A 329 7.34 17.08 -4.89
CA GLY A 329 7.01 18.50 -4.83
C GLY A 329 7.58 19.29 -6.00
N ALA A 330 7.00 20.45 -6.28
CA ALA A 330 7.55 21.39 -7.24
C ALA A 330 8.92 21.94 -6.80
N THR A 331 8.98 22.50 -5.58
CA THR A 331 10.16 23.21 -5.05
C THR A 331 11.11 22.33 -4.24
N ALA A 332 10.58 21.28 -3.60
CA ALA A 332 11.40 20.20 -3.07
C ALA A 332 10.57 18.92 -2.87
N GLY A 333 11.18 17.76 -3.06
CA GLY A 333 10.62 16.50 -2.58
C GLY A 333 10.64 16.44 -1.05
N GLY A 334 9.66 15.75 -0.47
CA GLY A 334 9.66 15.43 0.96
C GLY A 334 10.77 14.45 1.32
N ALA A 335 11.24 14.48 2.57
CA ALA A 335 12.18 13.47 3.03
C ALA A 335 11.44 12.15 3.32
N GLY A 336 12.11 11.02 3.09
CA GLY A 336 11.62 9.70 3.49
C GLY A 336 11.64 9.54 5.01
N GLY A 337 10.69 8.75 5.52
CA GLY A 337 10.60 8.44 6.94
C GLY A 337 11.71 7.46 7.38
N ALA A 338 12.09 7.54 8.65
CA ALA A 338 13.03 6.59 9.22
C ALA A 338 12.39 5.18 9.33
N GLY A 339 13.19 4.13 9.18
CA GLY A 339 12.80 2.78 9.56
C GLY A 339 12.71 2.65 11.09
N GLY A 340 11.80 1.81 11.56
CA GLY A 340 11.65 1.51 12.98
C GLY A 340 12.74 0.59 13.51
N ASP A 341 13.02 0.66 14.81
CA ASP A 341 13.99 -0.21 15.47
C ASP A 341 13.44 -1.65 15.64
N ALA A 342 14.33 -2.64 15.59
CA ALA A 342 14.00 -4.04 15.89
C ALA A 342 13.71 -4.26 17.38
N GLY A 343 13.13 -5.41 17.69
CA GLY A 343 12.78 -5.80 19.06
C GLY A 343 14.00 -5.98 19.97
N MET A 344 13.87 -5.55 21.23
CA MET A 344 14.95 -5.52 22.22
C MET A 344 15.70 -6.84 22.41
N LEU A 345 14.97 -7.96 22.40
CA LEU A 345 15.44 -9.33 22.64
C LEU A 345 15.43 -10.18 21.36
N SER A 346 15.31 -9.55 20.18
CA SER A 346 15.16 -10.29 18.93
C SER A 346 16.38 -11.16 18.65
N LEU A 347 16.13 -12.40 18.25
CA LEU A 347 17.15 -13.37 17.85
C LEU A 347 17.53 -13.17 16.38
N GLY A 348 17.88 -11.93 16.03
CA GLY A 348 18.39 -11.53 14.73
C GLY A 348 17.39 -10.96 13.72
N ALA A 349 16.19 -10.52 14.16
CA ALA A 349 15.41 -9.61 13.32
C ALA A 349 16.13 -8.27 13.18
N ALA A 350 16.03 -7.68 11.99
CA ALA A 350 16.75 -6.46 11.64
C ALA A 350 15.91 -5.20 11.87
N GLY A 351 16.59 -4.06 11.99
CA GLY A 351 15.94 -2.75 11.91
C GLY A 351 15.26 -2.53 10.56
N GLY A 352 14.17 -1.77 10.55
CA GLY A 352 13.46 -1.46 9.32
C GLY A 352 14.28 -0.58 8.38
N ALA A 353 14.11 -0.73 7.07
CA ALA A 353 14.76 0.16 6.11
C ALA A 353 14.14 1.56 6.13
N GLY A 354 14.95 2.59 5.88
CA GLY A 354 14.46 3.96 5.69
C GLY A 354 13.74 4.13 4.36
N GLY A 355 12.68 4.93 4.33
CA GLY A 355 11.96 5.27 3.11
C GLY A 355 12.78 6.21 2.21
N THR A 356 12.52 6.23 0.91
CA THR A 356 13.26 7.13 0.01
C THR A 356 12.72 8.56 0.07
N GLY A 357 13.55 9.55 -0.26
CA GLY A 357 13.08 10.91 -0.50
C GLY A 357 12.28 11.03 -1.80
N GLY A 358 11.34 11.97 -1.83
CA GLY A 358 10.55 12.30 -3.01
C GLY A 358 11.29 13.22 -4.00
N GLU A 359 10.71 13.43 -5.19
CA GLU A 359 11.32 14.27 -6.23
C GLU A 359 10.99 15.76 -6.10
N GLY A 360 11.92 16.64 -6.45
CA GLY A 360 11.73 18.08 -6.67
C GLY A 360 11.78 18.42 -8.17
N VAL A 361 10.64 18.70 -8.82
CA VAL A 361 10.53 18.60 -10.29
C VAL A 361 10.57 19.92 -11.07
N THR A 362 10.27 21.06 -10.45
CA THR A 362 10.27 22.39 -11.11
C THR A 362 11.68 22.99 -11.14
N PRO A 363 12.07 23.85 -12.10
CA PRO A 363 13.40 24.50 -12.08
C PRO A 363 13.72 25.15 -10.72
N GLY A 364 14.85 24.79 -10.12
CA GLY A 364 15.21 25.13 -8.74
C GLY A 364 14.87 24.06 -7.70
N GLY A 365 14.12 23.03 -8.08
CA GLY A 365 13.63 21.97 -7.20
C GLY A 365 14.72 21.12 -6.56
N LEU A 366 14.60 20.85 -5.26
CA LEU A 366 15.55 20.02 -4.50
C LEU A 366 14.99 18.60 -4.28
N GLY A 367 15.84 17.58 -4.35
CA GLY A 367 15.45 16.22 -3.99
C GLY A 367 15.29 16.03 -2.49
N GLY A 368 14.28 15.27 -2.10
CA GLY A 368 14.07 14.88 -0.71
C GLY A 368 15.20 13.98 -0.20
N ALA A 369 15.57 14.10 1.08
CA ALA A 369 16.53 13.17 1.67
C ALA A 369 15.88 11.79 1.90
N GLY A 370 16.66 10.72 1.77
CA GLY A 370 16.25 9.40 2.24
C GLY A 370 16.23 9.32 3.77
N GLY A 371 15.30 8.54 4.31
CA GLY A 371 15.18 8.28 5.74
C GLY A 371 16.30 7.36 6.24
N ALA A 372 16.64 7.47 7.53
CA ALA A 372 17.61 6.57 8.14
C ALA A 372 17.03 5.15 8.31
N GLY A 373 17.88 4.12 8.26
CA GLY A 373 17.52 2.78 8.67
C GLY A 373 17.41 2.67 10.20
N GLY A 374 16.47 1.85 10.67
CA GLY A 374 16.30 1.52 12.08
C GLY A 374 17.43 0.61 12.60
N ARG A 375 17.58 0.54 13.91
CA ARG A 375 18.63 -0.25 14.58
C ARG A 375 18.24 -1.73 14.71
N GLY A 376 19.25 -2.60 14.80
CA GLY A 376 19.07 -3.98 15.26
C GLY A 376 18.63 -4.06 16.74
N GLY A 377 18.36 -5.27 17.22
CA GLY A 377 18.00 -5.53 18.62
C GLY A 377 19.15 -5.22 19.58
N MET A 378 18.92 -5.24 20.91
CA MET A 378 19.96 -4.80 21.86
C MET A 378 21.25 -5.63 21.80
N PHE A 379 21.12 -6.95 21.66
CA PHE A 379 22.25 -7.88 21.65
C PHE A 379 22.53 -8.46 20.26
N PHE A 380 21.49 -8.78 19.51
CA PHE A 380 21.58 -9.42 18.20
C PHE A 380 20.77 -8.66 17.14
N GLY A 381 21.19 -8.81 15.88
CA GLY A 381 20.45 -8.32 14.72
C GLY A 381 21.14 -7.18 14.00
N ASP A 382 20.90 -7.12 12.70
CA ASP A 382 21.53 -6.16 11.80
C ASP A 382 20.78 -4.83 11.77
N GLY A 383 21.49 -3.77 11.43
CA GLY A 383 20.87 -2.48 11.15
C GLY A 383 20.10 -2.48 9.82
N GLY A 384 19.00 -1.74 9.77
CA GLY A 384 18.24 -1.51 8.54
C GLY A 384 19.02 -0.66 7.53
N ALA A 385 18.76 -0.86 6.24
CA ALA A 385 19.35 -0.03 5.19
C ALA A 385 18.81 1.41 5.22
N GLY A 386 19.65 2.39 4.91
CA GLY A 386 19.24 3.78 4.70
C GLY A 386 18.48 3.94 3.38
N GLY A 387 17.45 4.78 3.37
CA GLY A 387 16.65 5.07 2.18
C GLY A 387 17.42 5.87 1.13
N ASN A 388 17.11 5.67 -0.14
CA ASN A 388 17.70 6.45 -1.24
C ASN A 388 17.24 7.92 -1.21
N GLY A 389 18.09 8.84 -1.63
CA GLY A 389 17.72 10.24 -1.86
C GLY A 389 16.87 10.41 -3.11
N GLY A 390 15.90 11.31 -3.06
CA GLY A 390 15.05 11.66 -4.20
C GLY A 390 15.76 12.56 -5.22
N PHE A 391 15.23 12.65 -6.44
CA PHE A 391 15.77 13.54 -7.47
C PHE A 391 15.46 15.01 -7.21
N GLY A 392 16.33 15.93 -7.63
CA GLY A 392 15.97 17.35 -7.75
C GLY A 392 16.41 17.98 -9.06
N ALA A 393 15.55 18.82 -9.63
CA ALA A 393 15.82 19.63 -10.82
C ALA A 393 16.98 20.64 -10.64
N MET A 394 17.44 20.89 -9.41
CA MET A 394 18.68 21.60 -9.08
C MET A 394 19.68 20.66 -8.41
N ASN A 395 19.38 20.23 -7.17
CA ASN A 395 20.22 19.31 -6.40
C ASN A 395 19.49 18.01 -6.09
N GLY A 396 20.18 16.87 -6.24
CA GLY A 396 19.71 15.60 -5.72
C GLY A 396 19.66 15.55 -4.20
N GLY A 397 18.69 14.81 -3.67
CA GLY A 397 18.53 14.56 -2.24
C GLY A 397 19.60 13.63 -1.69
N LYS A 398 19.96 13.78 -0.41
CA LYS A 398 20.96 12.92 0.23
C LYS A 398 20.39 11.53 0.50
N GLY A 399 21.20 10.49 0.40
CA GLY A 399 20.86 9.17 0.92
C GLY A 399 20.80 9.17 2.44
N GLY A 400 19.89 8.37 3.01
CA GLY A 400 19.76 8.18 4.45
C GLY A 400 20.88 7.30 5.01
N ALA A 401 21.21 7.48 6.29
CA ALA A 401 22.20 6.63 6.96
C ALA A 401 21.64 5.21 7.21
N GLY A 402 22.49 4.20 7.15
CA GLY A 402 22.15 2.86 7.62
C GLY A 402 22.06 2.80 9.15
N GLY A 403 21.23 1.90 9.66
CA GLY A 403 21.08 1.67 11.09
C GLY A 403 22.27 0.92 11.70
N ASN A 404 22.48 1.08 13.00
CA ASN A 404 23.49 0.32 13.72
C ASN A 404 22.98 -1.09 14.08
N ALA A 405 23.89 -2.05 14.17
CA ALA A 405 23.62 -3.40 14.65
C ALA A 405 23.41 -3.48 16.18
N GLY A 406 23.00 -4.66 16.65
CA GLY A 406 23.00 -5.02 18.07
C GLY A 406 24.40 -5.21 18.65
N MET A 407 24.53 -5.12 19.98
CA MET A 407 25.82 -4.98 20.66
C MET A 407 26.77 -6.18 20.50
N LEU A 408 26.26 -7.42 20.51
CA LEU A 408 27.08 -8.63 20.52
C LEU A 408 27.33 -9.17 19.11
N THR A 409 26.27 -9.33 18.31
CA THR A 409 26.41 -9.86 16.94
C THR A 409 25.42 -9.23 15.97
N GLY A 410 25.95 -8.65 14.90
CA GLY A 410 25.20 -8.06 13.80
C GLY A 410 26.05 -7.11 12.98
N SER A 411 25.72 -6.98 11.71
CA SER A 411 26.33 -6.05 10.76
C SER A 411 25.55 -4.75 10.67
N GLY A 412 26.26 -3.64 10.51
CA GLY A 412 25.63 -2.34 10.29
C GLY A 412 24.90 -2.28 8.95
N GLY A 413 23.77 -1.57 8.90
CA GLY A 413 23.01 -1.40 7.67
C GLY A 413 23.77 -0.56 6.64
N ALA A 414 23.57 -0.86 5.35
CA ALA A 414 24.15 -0.06 4.27
C ALA A 414 23.51 1.34 4.21
N GLY A 415 24.30 2.36 3.88
CA GLY A 415 23.82 3.72 3.62
C GLY A 415 23.09 3.81 2.28
N GLY A 416 22.03 4.61 2.23
CA GLY A 416 21.25 4.83 1.01
C GLY A 416 22.01 5.61 -0.05
N THR A 417 21.69 5.37 -1.32
CA THR A 417 22.31 6.12 -2.43
C THR A 417 21.81 7.56 -2.49
N GLY A 418 22.65 8.49 -2.94
CA GLY A 418 22.27 9.87 -3.20
C GLY A 418 21.42 9.98 -4.45
N GLY A 419 20.39 10.82 -4.40
CA GLY A 419 19.51 11.10 -5.55
C GLY A 419 20.23 11.91 -6.63
N ALA A 420 19.74 11.82 -7.87
CA ALA A 420 20.29 12.60 -8.97
C ALA A 420 19.88 14.10 -8.88
N GLY A 421 20.81 14.99 -9.22
CA GLY A 421 20.56 16.38 -9.57
C GLY A 421 20.53 16.56 -11.09
N ASN A 422 19.95 17.67 -11.57
CA ASN A 422 19.96 18.00 -13.00
C ASN A 422 20.98 19.10 -13.34
N THR A 423 20.99 20.22 -12.60
CA THR A 423 21.75 21.42 -13.01
C THR A 423 22.89 21.83 -12.07
N THR A 424 23.04 21.26 -10.88
CA THR A 424 24.02 21.77 -9.90
C THR A 424 24.79 20.69 -9.14
N LEU A 425 24.14 19.89 -8.29
CA LEU A 425 24.82 18.85 -7.49
C LEU A 425 24.03 17.55 -7.44
N GLY A 426 24.73 16.43 -7.60
CA GLY A 426 24.21 15.14 -7.17
C GLY A 426 24.10 15.06 -5.65
N GLY A 427 23.12 14.32 -5.15
CA GLY A 427 22.95 14.10 -3.71
C GLY A 427 24.10 13.29 -3.12
N ALA A 428 24.53 13.61 -1.90
CA ALA A 428 25.52 12.79 -1.20
C ALA A 428 24.93 11.42 -0.82
N GLY A 429 25.73 10.36 -0.87
CA GLY A 429 25.37 9.06 -0.31
C GLY A 429 25.30 9.08 1.22
N GLY A 430 24.43 8.25 1.79
CA GLY A 430 24.29 8.10 3.24
C GLY A 430 25.45 7.31 3.86
N ALA A 431 25.75 7.54 5.14
CA ALA A 431 26.74 6.73 5.85
C ALA A 431 26.21 5.30 6.12
N GLY A 432 27.09 4.31 6.12
CA GLY A 432 26.78 2.98 6.65
C GLY A 432 26.74 2.98 8.18
N GLY A 433 25.94 2.09 8.75
CA GLY A 433 25.84 1.92 10.21
C GLY A 433 27.00 1.12 10.80
N ASN A 434 27.20 1.21 12.11
CA ASN A 434 28.25 0.46 12.81
C ASN A 434 27.79 -0.97 13.16
N ALA A 435 28.76 -1.87 13.28
CA ALA A 435 28.55 -3.26 13.69
C ALA A 435 28.45 -3.44 15.23
N GLY A 436 28.11 -4.67 15.64
CA GLY A 436 28.31 -5.14 17.01
C GLY A 436 29.76 -5.59 17.27
N MET A 437 29.99 -6.27 18.40
CA MET A 437 31.28 -6.92 18.71
C MET A 437 31.71 -7.89 17.62
N VAL A 438 30.77 -8.66 17.07
CA VAL A 438 30.97 -9.54 15.90
C VAL A 438 30.06 -9.11 14.75
N GLY A 439 30.64 -8.69 13.63
CA GLY A 439 29.92 -8.30 12.43
C GLY A 439 30.63 -7.18 11.67
N ASN A 440 30.20 -6.94 10.43
CA ASN A 440 30.83 -5.94 9.57
C ASN A 440 30.15 -4.57 9.72
N GLY A 441 30.93 -3.50 9.63
CA GLY A 441 30.38 -2.16 9.48
C GLY A 441 29.68 -2.04 8.12
N GLY A 442 28.55 -1.33 8.05
CA GLY A 442 27.78 -1.20 6.82
C GLY A 442 28.51 -0.37 5.77
N ASN A 443 28.32 -0.70 4.48
CA ASN A 443 28.87 0.13 3.40
C ASN A 443 28.22 1.51 3.35
N GLY A 444 28.99 2.55 3.03
CA GLY A 444 28.45 3.86 2.68
C GLY A 444 27.74 3.85 1.33
N GLY A 445 26.69 4.64 1.18
CA GLY A 445 25.95 4.78 -0.07
C GLY A 445 26.75 5.53 -1.13
N SER A 446 26.50 5.23 -2.41
CA SER A 446 27.06 6.00 -3.53
C SER A 446 26.44 7.40 -3.61
N GLY A 447 27.20 8.38 -4.09
CA GLY A 447 26.69 9.70 -4.44
C GLY A 447 25.88 9.67 -5.74
N GLY A 448 24.86 10.50 -5.84
CA GLY A 448 24.01 10.62 -7.02
C GLY A 448 24.67 11.39 -8.17
N ALA A 449 24.16 11.20 -9.39
CA ALA A 449 24.63 11.94 -10.55
C ALA A 449 24.26 13.44 -10.46
N GLY A 450 25.11 14.35 -10.92
CA GLY A 450 24.88 15.79 -10.92
C GLY A 450 24.27 16.38 -12.20
N GLY A 451 24.06 15.55 -13.23
CA GLY A 451 23.61 16.01 -14.54
C GLY A 451 24.67 16.89 -15.21
N THR A 452 24.35 18.16 -15.48
CA THR A 452 25.33 19.16 -15.94
C THR A 452 26.19 19.73 -14.81
N GLY A 453 25.85 19.43 -13.56
CA GLY A 453 26.59 19.80 -12.36
C GLY A 453 27.57 18.73 -11.87
N ALA A 454 28.13 18.95 -10.68
CA ALA A 454 29.07 18.02 -10.04
C ALA A 454 28.35 16.82 -9.41
N GLY A 455 28.97 15.64 -9.48
CA GLY A 455 28.45 14.44 -8.83
C GLY A 455 28.48 14.53 -7.31
N GLY A 456 27.53 13.88 -6.65
CA GLY A 456 27.45 13.86 -5.19
C GLY A 456 28.60 13.06 -4.56
N THR A 457 28.99 13.40 -3.34
CA THR A 457 30.01 12.63 -2.60
C THR A 457 29.46 11.28 -2.14
N GLY A 458 30.29 10.24 -2.14
CA GLY A 458 29.96 8.98 -1.47
C GLY A 458 29.87 9.14 0.05
N GLY A 459 29.02 8.34 0.69
CA GLY A 459 28.88 8.28 2.14
C GLY A 459 30.03 7.53 2.81
N ALA A 460 30.25 7.74 4.11
CA ALA A 460 31.25 6.99 4.86
C ALA A 460 30.81 5.53 5.09
N GLY A 461 31.75 4.59 5.11
CA GLY A 461 31.52 3.26 5.65
C GLY A 461 31.44 3.27 7.18
N GLY A 462 30.63 2.39 7.75
CA GLY A 462 30.54 2.18 9.19
C GLY A 462 31.69 1.35 9.74
N ASN A 463 31.96 1.44 11.04
CA ASN A 463 33.05 0.70 11.69
C ASN A 463 32.59 -0.66 12.21
N ALA A 464 33.52 -1.61 12.26
CA ALA A 464 33.41 -2.80 13.10
C ALA A 464 33.98 -2.54 14.52
N VAL A 465 33.78 -3.47 15.45
CA VAL A 465 34.22 -3.31 16.86
C VAL A 465 35.34 -4.27 17.22
N SER A 466 35.08 -5.58 17.33
CA SER A 466 36.10 -6.57 17.74
C SER A 466 36.45 -7.54 16.62
N ILE A 467 35.45 -8.17 16.00
CA ILE A 467 35.59 -9.12 14.89
C ILE A 467 34.68 -8.69 13.74
N GLY A 468 35.24 -8.47 12.56
CA GLY A 468 34.52 -8.13 11.33
C GLY A 468 35.14 -6.94 10.60
N ASP A 469 34.79 -6.79 9.32
CA ASP A 469 35.39 -5.80 8.43
C ASP A 469 34.75 -4.42 8.60
N GLY A 470 35.53 -3.36 8.43
CA GLY A 470 35.01 -2.00 8.30
C GLY A 470 34.27 -1.85 6.97
N GLY A 471 33.17 -1.10 6.92
CA GLY A 471 32.38 -0.94 5.70
C GLY A 471 33.10 -0.14 4.60
N ASN A 472 32.84 -0.45 3.33
CA ASN A 472 33.41 0.32 2.23
C ASN A 472 32.90 1.78 2.24
N GLY A 473 33.78 2.70 1.86
CA GLY A 473 33.38 4.04 1.48
C GLY A 473 32.50 4.05 0.22
N GLY A 474 31.56 4.97 0.18
CA GLY A 474 30.67 5.19 -0.95
C GLY A 474 31.39 5.64 -2.21
N ASN A 475 30.95 5.18 -3.38
CA ASN A 475 31.39 5.74 -4.65
C ASN A 475 30.96 7.21 -4.79
N GLY A 476 31.79 8.03 -5.43
CA GLY A 476 31.35 9.35 -5.89
C GLY A 476 30.39 9.24 -7.07
N GLY A 477 29.42 10.15 -7.15
CA GLY A 477 28.48 10.23 -8.27
C GLY A 477 29.11 10.84 -9.53
N THR A 478 28.49 10.60 -10.68
CA THR A 478 28.90 11.17 -11.99
C THR A 478 28.45 12.61 -12.17
N GLY A 479 29.13 13.37 -13.04
CA GLY A 479 28.81 14.76 -13.34
C GLY A 479 29.94 15.43 -14.14
N THR A 480 29.88 16.74 -14.33
CA THR A 480 30.98 17.52 -14.94
C THR A 480 32.26 17.51 -14.11
N THR A 481 32.13 17.25 -12.81
CA THR A 481 33.22 16.79 -11.94
C THR A 481 32.72 15.55 -11.20
N LEU A 482 33.53 14.50 -11.12
CA LEU A 482 33.20 13.30 -10.35
C LEU A 482 33.14 13.65 -8.86
N GLY A 483 32.11 13.16 -8.17
CA GLY A 483 32.02 13.29 -6.71
C GLY A 483 33.19 12.61 -6.01
N LYS A 484 33.57 13.09 -4.83
CA LYS A 484 34.60 12.41 -4.02
C LYS A 484 34.03 11.11 -3.44
N ALA A 485 34.79 10.02 -3.49
CA ALA A 485 34.47 8.80 -2.76
C ALA A 485 34.48 9.06 -1.23
N GLY A 486 33.56 8.41 -0.52
CA GLY A 486 33.52 8.45 0.94
C GLY A 486 34.69 7.68 1.57
N PRO A 487 35.05 7.95 2.83
CA PRO A 487 36.01 7.14 3.55
C PRO A 487 35.41 5.78 3.92
N GLY A 488 36.23 4.74 3.94
CA GLY A 488 35.88 3.44 4.53
C GLY A 488 35.87 3.49 6.06
N GLY A 489 35.20 2.53 6.69
CA GLY A 489 35.24 2.30 8.12
C GLY A 489 36.46 1.47 8.54
N ILE A 490 36.77 1.51 9.84
CA ILE A 490 37.86 0.74 10.45
C ILE A 490 37.37 -0.68 10.79
N GLY A 491 38.22 -1.67 10.56
CA GLY A 491 38.00 -3.08 10.91
C GLY A 491 38.07 -3.37 12.41
N GLY A 492 37.59 -4.55 12.82
CA GLY A 492 37.55 -4.97 14.22
C GLY A 492 38.94 -5.07 14.86
N GLN A 493 39.05 -4.72 16.15
CA GLN A 493 40.31 -4.64 16.91
C GLN A 493 41.09 -5.96 17.07
N LEU A 494 40.46 -7.11 16.78
CA LEU A 494 41.07 -8.44 16.89
C LEU A 494 41.15 -9.15 15.53
N LEU A 495 40.12 -8.99 14.70
CA LEU A 495 40.03 -9.61 13.38
C LEU A 495 39.15 -8.73 12.49
N GLY A 496 39.62 -8.39 11.29
CA GLY A 496 38.86 -7.58 10.34
C GLY A 496 39.75 -6.70 9.49
N LEU A 497 39.44 -6.63 8.20
CA LEU A 497 40.07 -5.71 7.27
C LEU A 497 39.40 -4.33 7.37
N ASP A 498 40.17 -3.27 7.15
CA ASP A 498 39.60 -1.95 6.95
C ASP A 498 38.79 -1.88 5.65
N GLY A 499 37.74 -1.07 5.64
CA GLY A 499 36.91 -0.86 4.46
C GLY A 499 37.66 -0.13 3.33
N PHE A 500 37.20 -0.31 2.10
CA PHE A 500 37.81 0.39 0.96
C PHE A 500 37.81 1.90 1.17
N ASN A 501 38.98 2.53 0.97
CA ASN A 501 39.26 3.95 1.23
C ASN A 501 39.19 4.39 2.72
N ALA A 502 39.40 3.48 3.67
CA ALA A 502 39.47 3.84 5.10
C ALA A 502 40.64 4.78 5.43
N PRO A 503 40.50 5.66 6.46
CA PRO A 503 41.61 6.43 6.99
C PRO A 503 42.69 5.52 7.59
N GLY A 504 43.96 5.77 7.27
CA GLY A 504 45.06 5.01 7.84
C GLY A 504 45.13 5.13 9.37
N SER A 505 45.12 4.01 10.07
CA SER A 505 45.20 3.97 11.53
C SER A 505 46.56 4.45 12.05
N THR A 506 46.56 5.26 13.10
CA THR A 506 47.77 5.69 13.81
C THR A 506 48.27 4.66 14.84
N SER A 507 47.57 3.53 14.99
CA SER A 507 47.96 2.43 15.88
C SER A 507 48.91 1.45 15.16
N PRO A 508 50.15 1.24 15.66
CA PRO A 508 51.08 0.26 15.08
C PRO A 508 50.54 -1.17 15.11
N LEU A 509 49.75 -1.53 16.13
CA LEU A 509 49.13 -2.85 16.25
C LEU A 509 48.07 -3.09 15.17
N HIS A 510 47.29 -2.05 14.82
CA HIS A 510 46.31 -2.12 13.74
C HIS A 510 46.99 -2.28 12.38
N ALA A 511 48.04 -1.51 12.12
CA ALA A 511 48.84 -1.64 10.89
C ALA A 511 49.43 -3.06 10.73
N MET A 512 49.93 -3.65 11.82
CA MET A 512 50.41 -5.03 11.84
C MET A 512 49.27 -6.04 11.58
N GLN A 513 48.08 -5.85 12.17
CA GLN A 513 46.91 -6.69 11.91
C GLN A 513 46.56 -6.69 10.41
N GLN A 514 46.44 -5.51 9.79
CA GLN A 514 46.12 -5.41 8.35
C GLN A 514 47.17 -6.12 7.48
N GLN A 515 48.46 -6.04 7.83
CA GLN A 515 49.52 -6.79 7.14
C GLN A 515 49.37 -8.31 7.26
N VAL A 516 49.06 -8.83 8.46
CA VAL A 516 48.84 -10.27 8.67
C VAL A 516 47.62 -10.76 7.89
N LEU A 517 46.52 -10.00 7.88
CA LEU A 517 45.30 -10.36 7.12
C LEU A 517 45.54 -10.38 5.61
N ASN A 518 46.33 -9.44 5.07
CA ASN A 518 46.75 -9.48 3.67
C ASN A 518 47.62 -10.72 3.35
N GLY A 519 48.49 -11.12 4.28
CA GLY A 519 49.27 -12.36 4.18
C GLY A 519 48.38 -13.62 4.14
N VAL A 520 47.31 -13.66 4.94
CA VAL A 520 46.32 -14.76 4.96
C VAL A 520 45.43 -14.75 3.71
N ASN A 521 45.02 -13.58 3.24
CA ASN A 521 44.15 -13.43 2.07
C ASN A 521 44.82 -13.82 0.76
N THR A 522 46.11 -13.52 0.59
CA THR A 522 46.86 -13.73 -0.65
C THR A 522 46.71 -15.17 -1.22
N PRO A 523 46.99 -16.26 -0.47
CA PRO A 523 46.82 -17.62 -0.98
C PRO A 523 45.36 -17.98 -1.26
N VAL A 524 44.40 -17.49 -0.46
CA VAL A 524 42.97 -17.77 -0.66
C VAL A 524 42.45 -17.09 -1.92
N GLN A 525 42.86 -15.84 -2.16
CA GLN A 525 42.51 -15.09 -3.36
C GLN A 525 43.14 -15.68 -4.63
N ALA A 526 44.36 -16.22 -4.54
CA ALA A 526 45.01 -16.92 -5.65
C ALA A 526 44.28 -18.22 -6.04
N ILE A 527 43.67 -18.93 -5.08
CA ILE A 527 42.96 -20.20 -5.32
C ILE A 527 41.50 -19.97 -5.74
N THR A 528 40.82 -18.98 -5.15
CA THR A 528 39.35 -18.83 -5.25
C THR A 528 38.89 -17.58 -5.99
N GLY A 529 39.80 -16.65 -6.32
CA GLY A 529 39.50 -15.32 -6.85
C GLY A 529 38.96 -14.32 -5.81
N ARG A 530 38.66 -14.76 -4.57
CA ARG A 530 38.11 -13.93 -3.48
C ARG A 530 39.03 -13.99 -2.25
N PRO A 531 39.17 -12.89 -1.47
CA PRO A 531 39.89 -12.97 -0.20
C PRO A 531 39.15 -13.88 0.79
N LEU A 532 39.79 -14.25 1.91
CA LEU A 532 39.10 -14.96 3.00
C LEU A 532 38.28 -13.98 3.85
N ILE A 533 38.83 -12.79 4.08
CA ILE A 533 38.32 -11.71 4.93
C ILE A 533 38.52 -10.39 4.18
N GLY A 534 37.54 -9.49 4.20
CA GLY A 534 37.61 -8.19 3.56
C GLY A 534 36.54 -7.99 2.49
N ASN A 535 36.20 -6.74 2.23
CA ASN A 535 35.11 -6.39 1.33
C ASN A 535 35.48 -6.54 -0.15
N GLY A 536 34.46 -6.74 -0.97
CA GLY A 536 34.58 -6.66 -2.42
C GLY A 536 34.84 -5.24 -2.89
N ALA A 537 35.59 -5.09 -3.98
CA ALA A 537 35.88 -3.79 -4.55
C ALA A 537 34.62 -3.15 -5.14
N ASN A 538 34.43 -1.84 -4.95
CA ASN A 538 33.36 -1.12 -5.61
C ASN A 538 33.60 -1.07 -7.14
N GLY A 539 32.53 -1.25 -7.92
CA GLY A 539 32.54 -0.99 -9.36
C GLY A 539 32.81 0.48 -9.66
N ALA A 540 33.56 0.76 -10.73
CA ALA A 540 33.94 2.12 -11.09
C ALA A 540 32.73 2.99 -11.49
N ALA A 541 32.63 4.20 -10.93
CA ALA A 541 31.56 5.13 -11.26
C ALA A 541 31.57 5.53 -12.75
N GLY A 542 30.38 5.57 -13.36
CA GLY A 542 30.20 5.93 -14.77
C GLY A 542 30.48 4.81 -15.78
N THR A 543 30.75 3.58 -15.34
CA THR A 543 31.03 2.43 -16.24
C THR A 543 29.90 1.38 -16.27
N GLY A 544 28.99 1.39 -15.29
CA GLY A 544 28.04 0.30 -15.07
C GLY A 544 28.69 -1.01 -14.58
N ALA A 545 29.97 -1.00 -14.18
CA ALA A 545 30.64 -2.20 -13.69
C ALA A 545 30.01 -2.70 -12.37
N PRO A 546 29.83 -4.02 -12.20
CA PRO A 546 29.36 -4.57 -10.95
C PRO A 546 30.38 -4.35 -9.82
N GLY A 547 29.90 -4.29 -8.59
CA GLY A 547 30.76 -4.46 -7.41
C GLY A 547 31.25 -5.89 -7.31
N GLY A 548 32.50 -6.08 -6.87
CA GLY A 548 33.03 -7.41 -6.58
C GLY A 548 32.39 -8.01 -5.33
N ASP A 549 32.39 -9.33 -5.22
CA ASP A 549 31.89 -10.01 -4.03
C ASP A 549 32.85 -9.83 -2.83
N GLY A 550 32.31 -9.91 -1.61
CA GLY A 550 33.07 -9.93 -0.36
C GLY A 550 33.96 -11.17 -0.20
N GLY A 551 34.82 -11.18 0.82
CA GLY A 551 35.62 -12.33 1.20
C GLY A 551 34.78 -13.55 1.58
N ILE A 552 35.37 -14.75 1.56
CA ILE A 552 34.62 -16.00 1.73
C ILE A 552 33.97 -16.08 3.12
N LEU A 553 34.64 -15.69 4.20
CA LEU A 553 34.08 -15.74 5.55
C LEU A 553 33.47 -14.41 5.95
N PHE A 554 34.29 -13.36 5.96
CA PHE A 554 33.89 -11.99 6.27
C PHE A 554 34.07 -11.14 5.01
N GLY A 555 33.09 -10.29 4.73
CA GLY A 555 33.24 -9.25 3.72
C GLY A 555 31.91 -8.75 3.21
N ASN A 556 31.75 -7.44 3.16
CA ASN A 556 30.65 -6.83 2.44
C ASN A 556 30.87 -6.95 0.92
N GLY A 557 29.78 -7.03 0.17
CA GLY A 557 29.85 -6.86 -1.28
C GLY A 557 30.22 -5.43 -1.67
N GLY A 558 30.99 -5.27 -2.75
CA GLY A 558 31.32 -3.96 -3.30
C GLY A 558 30.09 -3.26 -3.88
N LEU A 559 30.09 -1.93 -3.83
CA LEU A 559 29.01 -1.13 -4.44
C LEU A 559 29.05 -1.23 -5.96
N GLY A 560 27.88 -1.24 -6.61
CA GLY A 560 27.78 -1.13 -8.06
C GLY A 560 28.26 0.22 -8.59
N GLY A 561 28.99 0.20 -9.71
CA GLY A 561 29.35 1.41 -10.44
C GLY A 561 28.12 2.02 -11.12
N SER A 562 27.93 3.33 -11.05
CA SER A 562 26.85 3.99 -11.80
C SER A 562 27.03 3.82 -13.31
N GLY A 563 25.94 3.79 -14.06
CA GLY A 563 25.97 3.62 -15.52
C GLY A 563 26.61 4.78 -16.27
N ALA A 564 27.22 4.48 -17.42
CA ALA A 564 27.50 5.46 -18.47
C ALA A 564 26.19 6.03 -19.07
N VAL A 565 26.25 7.09 -19.88
CA VAL A 565 25.05 7.71 -20.48
C VAL A 565 24.09 6.67 -21.09
N GLY A 566 22.83 6.68 -20.65
CA GLY A 566 21.78 5.72 -21.04
C GLY A 566 22.00 4.24 -20.67
N SER A 567 23.13 3.91 -20.03
CA SER A 567 23.54 2.54 -19.71
C SER A 567 23.14 2.14 -18.30
N THR A 568 22.90 0.85 -18.07
CA THR A 568 22.50 0.34 -16.75
C THR A 568 23.57 0.60 -15.68
N GLY A 569 23.13 0.83 -14.45
CA GLY A 569 24.00 0.76 -13.28
C GLY A 569 24.47 -0.68 -13.04
N GLY A 570 25.68 -0.84 -12.52
CA GLY A 570 26.22 -2.14 -12.16
C GLY A 570 25.54 -2.69 -10.91
N ASN A 571 25.39 -4.01 -10.83
CA ASN A 571 24.88 -4.66 -9.63
C ASN A 571 25.85 -4.49 -8.46
N GLY A 572 25.35 -4.44 -7.23
CA GLY A 572 26.18 -4.61 -6.05
C GLY A 572 26.68 -6.06 -5.94
N GLY A 573 27.89 -6.24 -5.44
CA GLY A 573 28.47 -7.57 -5.20
C GLY A 573 27.77 -8.30 -4.06
N ALA A 574 27.81 -9.63 -4.05
CA ALA A 574 27.35 -10.43 -2.93
C ALA A 574 28.29 -10.28 -1.73
N SER A 575 27.81 -10.51 -0.51
CA SER A 575 28.68 -10.56 0.67
C SER A 575 29.39 -11.91 0.84
N GLY A 576 30.11 -12.06 1.94
CA GLY A 576 30.70 -13.32 2.38
C GLY A 576 29.67 -14.37 2.82
N VAL A 577 30.15 -15.61 2.96
CA VAL A 577 29.32 -16.76 3.33
C VAL A 577 28.83 -16.66 4.77
N LEU A 578 29.67 -16.17 5.69
CA LEU A 578 29.32 -16.08 7.11
C LEU A 578 28.76 -14.70 7.45
N PHE A 579 29.57 -13.63 7.38
CA PHE A 579 29.15 -12.26 7.70
C PHE A 579 29.43 -11.27 6.57
N GLY A 580 28.43 -10.44 6.27
CA GLY A 580 28.62 -9.18 5.54
C GLY A 580 27.35 -8.66 4.86
N SER A 581 27.27 -7.35 4.63
CA SER A 581 26.18 -6.73 3.87
C SER A 581 26.43 -6.81 2.36
N GLY A 582 25.41 -7.14 1.57
CA GLY A 582 25.49 -7.01 0.11
C GLY A 582 25.70 -5.56 -0.34
N GLY A 583 26.38 -5.35 -1.47
CA GLY A 583 26.64 -4.01 -1.99
C GLY A 583 25.36 -3.34 -2.51
N ALA A 584 25.23 -2.02 -2.37
CA ALA A 584 24.14 -1.30 -3.04
C ALA A 584 24.37 -1.29 -4.57
N GLY A 585 23.28 -1.34 -5.34
CA GLY A 585 23.31 -1.24 -6.79
C GLY A 585 23.69 0.16 -7.27
N GLY A 586 24.40 0.23 -8.39
CA GLY A 586 24.78 1.49 -9.04
C GLY A 586 23.56 2.19 -9.64
N ALA A 587 23.55 3.52 -9.60
CA ALA A 587 22.51 4.29 -10.28
C ALA A 587 22.59 4.13 -11.81
N GLY A 588 21.44 4.03 -12.47
CA GLY A 588 21.34 4.01 -13.93
C GLY A 588 21.81 5.32 -14.56
N GLY A 589 22.48 5.23 -15.71
CA GLY A 589 23.04 6.40 -16.36
C GLY A 589 21.97 7.29 -16.99
N PRO A 590 22.05 8.63 -16.80
CA PRO A 590 21.14 9.55 -17.45
C PRO A 590 21.35 9.58 -18.96
N SER A 591 20.33 9.94 -19.72
CA SER A 591 20.34 10.14 -21.16
C SER A 591 19.70 11.49 -21.50
N ALA A 592 20.02 12.02 -22.68
CA ALA A 592 19.44 13.25 -23.22
C ALA A 592 18.66 13.02 -24.53
N ALA A 593 18.86 11.86 -25.18
CA ALA A 593 18.34 11.57 -26.52
C ALA A 593 17.74 10.15 -26.65
N GLY A 594 17.75 9.35 -25.58
CA GLY A 594 17.24 7.98 -25.57
C GLY A 594 16.74 7.59 -24.18
N ASN A 595 16.44 6.31 -23.98
CA ASN A 595 16.00 5.79 -22.68
C ASN A 595 17.09 5.93 -21.62
N GLY A 596 16.65 5.98 -20.37
CA GLY A 596 17.53 6.03 -19.21
C GLY A 596 17.98 4.63 -18.83
N GLY A 597 19.23 4.49 -18.38
CA GLY A 597 19.71 3.20 -17.92
C GLY A 597 18.92 2.73 -16.69
N ALA A 598 18.61 1.44 -16.59
CA ALA A 598 18.04 0.89 -15.36
C ALA A 598 19.07 0.98 -14.21
N GLY A 599 18.59 1.10 -12.97
CA GLY A 599 19.44 0.93 -11.80
C GLY A 599 19.96 -0.50 -11.68
N GLY A 600 21.16 -0.67 -11.16
CA GLY A 600 21.72 -1.98 -10.86
C GLY A 600 21.02 -2.60 -9.64
N ASN A 601 20.97 -3.93 -9.58
CA ASN A 601 20.40 -4.64 -8.44
C ASN A 601 21.32 -4.54 -7.22
N GLY A 602 20.74 -4.58 -6.02
CA GLY A 602 21.48 -4.78 -4.78
C GLY A 602 22.06 -6.19 -4.68
N GLY A 603 23.26 -6.30 -4.11
CA GLY A 603 23.89 -7.57 -3.80
C GLY A 603 23.19 -8.29 -2.66
N SER A 604 23.17 -9.62 -2.69
CA SER A 604 22.55 -10.44 -1.64
C SER A 604 23.54 -10.89 -0.57
N SER A 605 23.04 -11.27 0.60
CA SER A 605 23.80 -12.01 1.62
C SER A 605 23.38 -13.48 1.71
N LEU A 606 24.23 -14.34 2.27
CA LEU A 606 24.01 -15.79 2.30
C LEU A 606 23.56 -16.32 3.67
N LEU A 607 24.21 -15.94 4.78
CA LEU A 607 23.85 -16.43 6.12
C LEU A 607 23.56 -15.30 7.12
N PHE A 608 24.53 -14.44 7.41
CA PHE A 608 24.35 -13.25 8.26
C PHE A 608 24.71 -11.98 7.51
N GLY A 609 23.76 -11.06 7.39
CA GLY A 609 23.98 -9.73 6.82
C GLY A 609 22.81 -9.21 6.00
N SER A 610 22.71 -7.88 5.88
CA SER A 610 21.67 -7.26 5.07
C SER A 610 21.92 -7.38 3.55
N GLY A 611 20.86 -7.52 2.76
CA GLY A 611 20.91 -7.28 1.33
C GLY A 611 21.13 -5.80 1.02
N GLY A 612 21.80 -5.51 -0.10
CA GLY A 612 22.04 -4.15 -0.56
C GLY A 612 20.78 -3.50 -1.17
N ALA A 613 20.66 -2.18 -1.07
CA ALA A 613 19.59 -1.45 -1.75
C ALA A 613 19.78 -1.48 -3.29
N GLY A 614 18.68 -1.54 -4.03
CA GLY A 614 18.68 -1.37 -5.48
C GLY A 614 19.01 0.06 -5.89
N GLY A 615 19.75 0.21 -7.00
CA GLY A 615 20.12 1.51 -7.55
C GLY A 615 18.92 2.22 -8.18
N ALA A 616 18.90 3.55 -8.12
CA ALA A 616 17.90 4.36 -8.83
C ALA A 616 18.09 4.29 -10.36
N GLY A 617 17.00 4.43 -11.12
CA GLY A 617 17.06 4.53 -12.58
C GLY A 617 17.68 5.84 -13.10
N GLY A 618 18.08 5.85 -14.37
CA GLY A 618 18.57 7.03 -15.09
C GLY A 618 17.46 7.87 -15.73
N LYS A 619 17.60 9.19 -15.72
CA LYS A 619 16.65 10.15 -16.35
C LYS A 619 16.94 10.40 -17.84
N THR A 620 16.09 11.12 -18.55
CA THR A 620 16.01 11.01 -20.03
C THR A 620 15.85 12.26 -20.89
N SER A 621 15.15 13.31 -20.44
CA SER A 621 14.87 14.57 -21.18
C SER A 621 14.08 14.50 -22.49
N GLY A 622 14.19 13.42 -23.28
CA GLY A 622 13.63 13.33 -24.63
C GLY A 622 12.13 12.99 -24.67
N THR A 623 11.38 13.64 -25.55
CA THR A 623 9.97 13.30 -25.80
C THR A 623 9.82 11.86 -26.33
N GLY A 624 8.89 11.09 -25.76
CA GLY A 624 8.68 9.68 -26.11
C GLY A 624 9.70 8.67 -25.54
N THR A 625 10.75 9.13 -24.84
CA THR A 625 11.69 8.25 -24.14
C THR A 625 11.14 7.75 -22.80
N THR A 626 11.68 6.64 -22.28
CA THR A 626 11.31 6.05 -20.99
C THR A 626 12.47 6.16 -20.01
N GLY A 627 12.20 6.71 -18.82
CA GLY A 627 13.15 6.73 -17.70
C GLY A 627 13.51 5.31 -17.26
N GLY A 628 14.74 5.15 -16.76
CA GLY A 628 15.23 3.85 -16.30
C GLY A 628 14.38 3.32 -15.15
N ALA A 629 14.13 2.01 -15.14
CA ALA A 629 13.56 1.34 -13.98
C ALA A 629 14.57 1.34 -12.82
N GLY A 630 14.08 1.29 -11.59
CA GLY A 630 14.91 1.03 -10.42
C GLY A 630 15.41 -0.42 -10.40
N GLY A 631 16.62 -0.64 -9.88
CA GLY A 631 17.14 -1.98 -9.67
C GLY A 631 16.45 -2.69 -8.49
N ALA A 632 16.41 -4.01 -8.51
CA ALA A 632 15.85 -4.78 -7.39
C ALA A 632 16.73 -4.68 -6.13
N GLY A 633 16.14 -4.77 -4.95
CA GLY A 633 16.87 -4.95 -3.70
C GLY A 633 17.50 -6.34 -3.60
N GLY A 634 18.65 -6.43 -2.92
CA GLY A 634 19.32 -7.70 -2.65
C GLY A 634 18.63 -8.49 -1.54
N ASN A 635 18.73 -9.82 -1.56
CA ASN A 635 18.16 -10.67 -0.53
C ASN A 635 18.95 -10.55 0.80
N ALA A 636 18.25 -10.66 1.93
CA ALA A 636 18.87 -10.79 3.24
C ALA A 636 19.63 -12.13 3.39
N GLY A 637 20.56 -12.18 4.35
CA GLY A 637 21.19 -13.43 4.77
C GLY A 637 20.16 -14.44 5.24
N GLY A 638 20.38 -15.72 4.89
CA GLY A 638 19.42 -16.80 5.09
C GLY A 638 19.00 -17.02 6.54
N LEU A 639 19.84 -16.66 7.52
CA LEU A 639 19.50 -16.70 8.94
C LEU A 639 19.15 -15.30 9.47
N TRP A 640 20.03 -14.31 9.33
CA TRP A 640 19.80 -12.93 9.81
C TRP A 640 20.13 -11.87 8.76
N GLY A 641 19.42 -10.74 8.84
CA GLY A 641 19.72 -9.49 8.14
C GLY A 641 18.51 -8.73 7.62
N ALA A 642 18.67 -7.47 7.22
CA ALA A 642 17.61 -6.72 6.54
C ALA A 642 17.59 -7.06 5.04
N ALA A 643 16.42 -7.24 4.43
CA ALA A 643 16.33 -7.32 2.97
C ALA A 643 16.50 -5.93 2.34
N GLY A 644 17.14 -5.88 1.16
CA GLY A 644 17.38 -4.63 0.44
C GLY A 644 16.09 -4.02 -0.12
N THR A 645 15.98 -2.69 -0.06
CA THR A 645 14.87 -1.96 -0.71
C THR A 645 15.09 -1.89 -2.22
N GLY A 646 14.01 -1.92 -3.00
CA GLY A 646 14.04 -1.62 -4.43
C GLY A 646 14.47 -0.18 -4.71
N GLY A 647 15.15 0.02 -5.84
CA GLY A 647 15.53 1.34 -6.33
C GLY A 647 14.35 2.12 -6.88
N ALA A 648 14.40 3.44 -6.82
CA ALA A 648 13.38 4.29 -7.45
C ALA A 648 13.54 4.30 -8.99
N GLY A 649 12.42 4.23 -9.71
CA GLY A 649 12.37 4.50 -11.13
C GLY A 649 12.57 5.99 -11.43
N ALA A 650 13.07 6.29 -12.63
CA ALA A 650 13.39 7.65 -13.04
C ALA A 650 12.35 8.26 -13.98
N GLY A 651 12.30 9.60 -14.03
CA GLY A 651 11.34 10.37 -14.82
C GLY A 651 11.93 11.27 -15.91
N THR A 652 11.03 12.04 -16.55
CA THR A 652 11.24 12.91 -17.74
C THR A 652 10.94 12.21 -19.07
N GLY A 653 9.66 11.87 -19.29
CA GLY A 653 9.16 11.14 -20.46
C GLY A 653 8.02 10.22 -20.05
N ARG A 654 8.11 8.93 -20.40
CA ARG A 654 7.44 7.87 -19.64
C ARG A 654 8.26 7.54 -18.39
N GLY A 655 7.63 7.46 -17.24
CA GLY A 655 8.30 7.11 -15.98
C GLY A 655 8.75 5.64 -15.96
N GLY A 656 9.95 5.40 -15.45
CA GLY A 656 10.46 4.05 -15.19
C GLY A 656 9.79 3.44 -13.97
N ALA A 657 9.59 2.11 -13.98
CA ALA A 657 9.02 1.40 -12.84
C ALA A 657 10.00 1.39 -11.64
N GLY A 658 9.47 1.32 -10.43
CA GLY A 658 10.26 1.03 -9.24
C GLY A 658 10.80 -0.41 -9.24
N GLY A 659 11.99 -0.61 -8.69
CA GLY A 659 12.58 -1.93 -8.52
C GLY A 659 11.86 -2.74 -7.44
N ALA A 660 11.83 -4.07 -7.54
CA ALA A 660 11.27 -4.91 -6.50
C ALA A 660 12.14 -4.89 -5.23
N GLY A 661 11.54 -5.11 -4.06
CA GLY A 661 12.28 -5.37 -2.83
C GLY A 661 12.95 -6.75 -2.83
N GLY A 662 14.06 -6.89 -2.10
CA GLY A 662 14.73 -8.18 -1.92
C GLY A 662 13.96 -9.12 -0.98
N ASN A 663 14.18 -10.42 -1.07
CA ASN A 663 13.54 -11.38 -0.17
C ASN A 663 14.25 -11.46 1.19
N GLY A 664 13.50 -11.77 2.24
CA GLY A 664 14.01 -12.02 3.58
C GLY A 664 14.50 -13.46 3.79
N GLY A 665 15.53 -13.62 4.62
CA GLY A 665 15.89 -14.88 5.29
C GLY A 665 15.04 -15.13 6.54
N LEU A 666 15.35 -16.18 7.30
CA LEU A 666 14.48 -16.80 8.32
C LEU A 666 13.72 -15.84 9.25
N PHE A 667 14.35 -14.76 9.73
CA PHE A 667 13.74 -13.75 10.62
C PHE A 667 13.65 -12.34 10.00
N ALA A 668 13.92 -12.23 8.70
CA ALA A 668 14.01 -10.96 7.97
C ALA A 668 12.71 -10.65 7.23
N ASN A 669 12.16 -9.46 7.42
CA ASN A 669 11.08 -8.97 6.56
C ASN A 669 11.59 -8.87 5.11
N GLY A 670 10.67 -9.05 4.16
CA GLY A 670 10.93 -8.69 2.76
C GLY A 670 11.23 -7.20 2.63
N GLY A 671 12.04 -6.84 1.63
CA GLY A 671 12.39 -5.46 1.35
C GLY A 671 11.20 -4.70 0.74
N ALA A 672 11.10 -3.40 1.02
CA ALA A 672 10.12 -2.55 0.35
C ALA A 672 10.47 -2.38 -1.14
N GLY A 673 9.47 -2.38 -2.01
CA GLY A 673 9.58 -2.00 -3.40
C GLY A 673 9.88 -0.52 -3.58
N GLY A 674 10.63 -0.18 -4.63
CA GLY A 674 10.94 1.20 -4.97
C GLY A 674 9.78 1.92 -5.66
N TYR A 675 9.88 3.25 -5.72
CA TYR A 675 8.85 4.11 -6.29
C TYR A 675 8.89 4.15 -7.81
N GLY A 676 7.73 4.28 -8.44
CA GLY A 676 7.63 4.59 -9.87
C GLY A 676 8.04 6.03 -10.17
N GLY A 677 8.72 6.25 -11.29
CA GLY A 677 9.17 7.58 -11.70
C GLY A 677 8.05 8.46 -12.27
N PHE A 678 8.18 9.77 -12.09
CA PHE A 678 7.29 10.79 -12.68
C PHE A 678 7.34 10.79 -14.23
N GLY A 679 6.19 11.01 -14.89
CA GLY A 679 6.15 11.14 -16.35
C GLY A 679 4.80 11.60 -16.90
N GLY A 680 4.65 11.59 -18.22
CA GLY A 680 3.33 11.72 -18.84
C GLY A 680 2.48 10.48 -18.56
N ILE A 681 3.00 9.33 -19.01
CA ILE A 681 2.67 8.02 -18.47
C ILE A 681 3.70 7.75 -17.37
N ALA A 682 3.29 7.64 -16.12
CA ALA A 682 4.20 7.41 -15.01
C ALA A 682 4.56 5.92 -14.82
N GLY A 683 5.63 5.67 -14.06
CA GLY A 683 6.07 4.32 -13.72
C GLY A 683 5.23 3.69 -12.62
N THR A 684 5.04 2.37 -12.66
CA THR A 684 4.44 1.63 -11.54
C THR A 684 5.41 1.54 -10.35
N GLY A 685 4.89 1.41 -9.14
CA GLY A 685 5.68 1.01 -7.99
C GLY A 685 6.23 -0.42 -8.14
N GLY A 686 7.39 -0.69 -7.54
CA GLY A 686 7.96 -2.03 -7.47
C GLY A 686 7.23 -2.90 -6.45
N ALA A 687 7.18 -4.21 -6.68
CA ALA A 687 6.61 -5.13 -5.70
C ALA A 687 7.49 -5.25 -4.45
N GLY A 688 6.88 -5.51 -3.30
CA GLY A 688 7.60 -5.88 -2.09
C GLY A 688 8.19 -7.29 -2.19
N GLY A 689 9.35 -7.50 -1.56
CA GLY A 689 9.97 -8.82 -1.48
C GLY A 689 9.22 -9.78 -0.55
N THR A 690 9.39 -11.08 -0.69
CA THR A 690 8.76 -12.04 0.23
C THR A 690 9.49 -12.08 1.57
N GLY A 691 8.75 -12.24 2.67
CA GLY A 691 9.33 -12.51 3.99
C GLY A 691 9.92 -13.91 4.07
N GLY A 692 10.96 -14.08 4.89
CA GLY A 692 11.43 -15.41 5.26
C GLY A 692 10.55 -16.07 6.33
N LEU A 693 10.94 -17.27 6.77
CA LEU A 693 10.07 -18.23 7.48
C LEU A 693 9.17 -17.63 8.59
N PHE A 694 9.71 -16.73 9.43
CA PHE A 694 9.01 -16.11 10.55
C PHE A 694 8.65 -14.63 10.34
N ALA A 695 8.79 -14.11 9.12
CA ALA A 695 8.85 -12.67 8.88
C ALA A 695 7.85 -12.19 7.81
N ALA A 696 7.49 -10.92 7.90
CA ALA A 696 6.48 -10.32 7.04
C ALA A 696 6.99 -10.11 5.61
N GLY A 697 6.08 -10.12 4.65
CA GLY A 697 6.36 -9.61 3.32
C GLY A 697 6.73 -8.13 3.37
N GLY A 698 7.57 -7.70 2.44
CA GLY A 698 7.88 -6.28 2.23
C GLY A 698 6.74 -5.55 1.54
N ASP A 699 6.72 -4.24 1.67
CA ASP A 699 5.67 -3.41 1.07
C ASP A 699 5.90 -3.16 -0.42
N GLY A 700 4.82 -2.97 -1.17
CA GLY A 700 4.89 -2.42 -2.52
C GLY A 700 5.26 -0.93 -2.50
N GLY A 701 6.11 -0.52 -3.43
CA GLY A 701 6.43 0.90 -3.64
C GLY A 701 5.25 1.68 -4.22
N ALA A 702 5.23 3.00 -4.04
CA ALA A 702 4.18 3.84 -4.63
C ALA A 702 4.34 3.97 -6.15
N GLY A 703 3.23 4.13 -6.85
CA GLY A 703 3.20 4.52 -8.25
C GLY A 703 3.66 5.97 -8.46
N GLY A 704 4.30 6.24 -9.60
CA GLY A 704 4.74 7.58 -9.95
C GLY A 704 3.59 8.49 -10.36
N SER A 705 3.79 9.80 -10.17
CA SER A 705 2.83 10.84 -10.58
C SER A 705 2.84 11.06 -12.10
N GLY A 706 1.65 11.13 -12.71
CA GLY A 706 1.39 11.19 -14.15
C GLY A 706 0.69 12.46 -14.62
N THR A 707 0.73 12.75 -15.93
CA THR A 707 -0.11 13.79 -16.56
C THR A 707 -1.17 13.24 -17.51
N THR A 708 -0.98 12.02 -18.04
CA THR A 708 -1.97 11.29 -18.84
C THR A 708 -2.30 9.93 -18.25
N LEU A 709 -1.37 9.25 -17.59
CA LEU A 709 -1.61 8.02 -16.85
C LEU A 709 -0.72 7.95 -15.61
N ALA A 710 -1.31 7.81 -14.43
CA ALA A 710 -0.58 7.57 -13.19
C ALA A 710 -0.06 6.12 -13.09
N GLY A 711 1.00 5.96 -12.31
CA GLY A 711 1.52 4.65 -11.94
C GLY A 711 0.61 3.95 -10.94
N THR A 712 0.40 2.65 -11.10
CA THR A 712 -0.18 1.82 -10.03
C THR A 712 0.83 1.65 -8.91
N GLY A 713 0.36 1.50 -7.68
CA GLY A 713 1.19 1.00 -6.59
C GLY A 713 1.66 -0.43 -6.85
N GLY A 714 2.83 -0.79 -6.35
CA GLY A 714 3.33 -2.16 -6.39
C GLY A 714 2.55 -3.07 -5.44
N SER A 715 2.49 -4.37 -5.71
CA SER A 715 1.91 -5.33 -4.77
C SER A 715 2.80 -5.51 -3.54
N GLY A 716 2.21 -5.71 -2.37
CA GLY A 716 2.91 -6.20 -1.20
C GLY A 716 3.43 -7.62 -1.42
N GLY A 717 4.59 -7.94 -0.85
CA GLY A 717 5.16 -9.28 -0.88
C GLY A 717 4.41 -10.24 0.04
N ASN A 718 4.48 -11.54 -0.24
CA ASN A 718 3.90 -12.54 0.67
C ASN A 718 4.76 -12.69 1.93
N GLY A 719 4.13 -12.98 3.07
CA GLY A 719 4.84 -13.44 4.26
C GLY A 719 5.45 -14.83 4.06
N GLY A 720 6.52 -15.14 4.79
CA GLY A 720 6.97 -16.53 4.93
C GLY A 720 5.99 -17.33 5.80
N LEU A 721 6.29 -18.61 6.07
CA LEU A 721 5.36 -19.59 6.65
C LEU A 721 4.55 -19.12 7.88
N PHE A 722 5.13 -18.27 8.72
CA PHE A 722 4.49 -17.68 9.91
C PHE A 722 4.32 -16.14 9.84
N GLY A 723 4.67 -15.51 8.72
CA GLY A 723 4.66 -14.06 8.53
C GLY A 723 3.33 -13.49 8.04
N ALA A 724 3.17 -12.17 8.23
CA ALA A 724 2.10 -11.38 7.63
C ALA A 724 2.41 -11.09 6.14
N GLY A 725 1.37 -10.80 5.35
CA GLY A 725 1.58 -10.21 4.03
C GLY A 725 2.04 -8.75 4.14
N GLY A 726 2.90 -8.32 3.22
CA GLY A 726 3.31 -6.92 3.09
C GLY A 726 2.20 -6.05 2.49
N ILE A 727 2.27 -4.75 2.72
CA ILE A 727 1.22 -3.80 2.33
C ILE A 727 1.35 -3.44 0.84
N GLY A 728 0.21 -3.26 0.16
CA GLY A 728 0.18 -2.76 -1.21
C GLY A 728 0.60 -1.29 -1.28
N GLY A 729 1.41 -0.92 -2.27
CA GLY A 729 1.87 0.45 -2.46
C GLY A 729 0.74 1.39 -2.88
N VAL A 730 0.88 2.68 -2.58
CA VAL A 730 -0.13 3.68 -2.96
C VAL A 730 -0.06 4.02 -4.45
N GLY A 731 -1.20 4.30 -5.06
CA GLY A 731 -1.28 4.73 -6.45
C GLY A 731 -0.79 6.16 -6.66
N GLY A 732 -0.20 6.44 -7.81
CA GLY A 732 0.32 7.77 -8.15
C GLY A 732 -0.78 8.79 -8.48
N PHE A 733 -0.48 10.08 -8.31
CA PHE A 733 -1.36 11.17 -8.71
C PHE A 733 -1.47 11.28 -10.24
N ASN A 734 -2.62 11.69 -10.79
CA ASN A 734 -2.74 12.02 -12.22
C ASN A 734 -3.39 13.40 -12.44
N LEU A 735 -2.93 14.15 -13.45
CA LEU A 735 -3.56 15.42 -13.85
C LEU A 735 -4.90 15.20 -14.58
N SER A 736 -5.03 14.15 -15.40
CA SER A 736 -6.25 13.89 -16.16
C SER A 736 -6.47 12.40 -16.44
N GLY A 737 -7.72 11.94 -16.29
CA GLY A 737 -8.13 10.56 -16.57
C GLY A 737 -8.35 9.78 -15.28
N VAL A 738 -7.58 8.71 -15.06
CA VAL A 738 -7.69 7.88 -13.86
C VAL A 738 -6.44 8.05 -12.98
N GLY A 739 -6.62 8.23 -11.67
CA GLY A 739 -5.54 8.14 -10.70
C GLY A 739 -4.96 6.72 -10.62
N GLY A 740 -3.74 6.56 -10.12
CA GLY A 740 -3.10 5.25 -10.05
C GLY A 740 -3.87 4.33 -9.12
N THR A 741 -4.07 3.05 -9.47
CA THR A 741 -4.66 2.10 -8.51
C THR A 741 -3.68 1.81 -7.39
N GLY A 742 -4.17 1.62 -6.17
CA GLY A 742 -3.38 1.02 -5.10
C GLY A 742 -2.97 -0.41 -5.46
N GLY A 743 -1.79 -0.84 -5.01
CA GLY A 743 -1.34 -2.22 -5.15
C GLY A 743 -2.11 -3.15 -4.22
N SER A 744 -2.21 -4.42 -4.57
CA SER A 744 -2.77 -5.44 -3.67
C SER A 744 -1.85 -5.70 -2.48
N GLY A 745 -2.41 -5.98 -1.31
CA GLY A 745 -1.63 -6.54 -0.20
C GLY A 745 -1.17 -7.97 -0.50
N GLY A 746 -0.04 -8.38 0.06
CA GLY A 746 0.48 -9.74 -0.05
C GLY A 746 -0.28 -10.73 0.82
N ASN A 747 -0.15 -12.02 0.56
CA ASN A 747 -0.78 -13.06 1.39
C ASN A 747 0.07 -13.38 2.64
N ALA A 748 -0.57 -13.80 3.73
CA ALA A 748 0.12 -14.34 4.90
C ALA A 748 0.63 -15.78 4.66
N GLY A 749 1.58 -16.19 5.50
CA GLY A 749 2.09 -17.56 5.56
C GLY A 749 1.05 -18.62 5.92
N MET A 750 1.22 -19.84 5.40
CA MET A 750 0.25 -20.93 5.57
C MET A 750 -0.08 -21.31 7.02
N LEU A 751 0.85 -21.10 7.96
CA LEU A 751 0.74 -21.49 9.36
C LEU A 751 0.75 -20.29 10.33
N SER A 752 0.65 -19.06 9.83
CA SER A 752 0.84 -17.85 10.63
C SER A 752 -0.18 -17.71 11.76
N PRO A 753 0.22 -17.82 13.04
CA PRO A 753 -0.71 -17.68 14.15
C PRO A 753 -1.05 -16.20 14.34
N GLY A 754 -2.14 -15.75 13.70
CA GLY A 754 -2.69 -14.40 13.83
C GLY A 754 -2.06 -13.33 12.96
N ALA A 755 -1.08 -13.66 12.11
CA ALA A 755 -0.68 -12.75 11.05
C ALA A 755 -1.79 -12.68 9.99
N ALA A 756 -2.02 -11.48 9.47
CA ALA A 756 -3.03 -11.24 8.45
C ALA A 756 -2.40 -11.13 7.06
N GLY A 757 -3.23 -11.30 6.03
CA GLY A 757 -2.89 -10.78 4.72
C GLY A 757 -2.58 -9.28 4.80
N GLY A 758 -1.65 -8.81 4.00
CA GLY A 758 -1.29 -7.41 3.95
C GLY A 758 -2.46 -6.56 3.46
N THR A 759 -2.50 -5.29 3.85
CA THR A 759 -3.58 -4.40 3.41
C THR A 759 -3.36 -3.92 1.98
N GLY A 760 -4.45 -3.67 1.25
CA GLY A 760 -4.36 -3.00 -0.04
C GLY A 760 -3.88 -1.56 0.09
N GLY A 761 -3.15 -1.09 -0.92
CA GLY A 761 -2.68 0.30 -0.99
C GLY A 761 -3.80 1.28 -1.32
N THR A 762 -3.63 2.55 -0.94
CA THR A 762 -4.60 3.59 -1.28
C THR A 762 -4.55 3.92 -2.76
N GLY A 763 -5.69 4.20 -3.38
CA GLY A 763 -5.75 4.76 -4.74
C GLY A 763 -5.15 6.16 -4.79
N GLY A 764 -4.55 6.51 -5.92
CA GLY A 764 -3.96 7.81 -6.18
C GLY A 764 -5.00 8.87 -6.50
N ALA A 765 -4.75 10.11 -6.07
CA ALA A 765 -5.63 11.23 -6.35
C ALA A 765 -5.62 11.64 -7.83
N VAL A 766 -6.66 12.32 -8.29
CA VAL A 766 -6.72 12.88 -9.65
C VAL A 766 -7.17 14.33 -9.65
N PHE A 767 -6.55 15.17 -10.49
CA PHE A 767 -7.02 16.54 -10.67
C PHE A 767 -8.35 16.58 -11.42
N SER A 768 -8.48 15.86 -12.55
CA SER A 768 -9.73 15.75 -13.35
C SER A 768 -9.99 14.32 -13.83
N GLY A 769 -11.21 13.80 -13.65
CA GLY A 769 -11.61 12.45 -14.07
C GLY A 769 -12.09 11.55 -12.92
N THR A 770 -11.40 10.44 -12.63
CA THR A 770 -11.76 9.53 -11.52
C THR A 770 -10.54 9.17 -10.68
N GLY A 771 -10.65 9.27 -9.35
CA GLY A 771 -9.60 8.81 -8.44
C GLY A 771 -9.27 7.34 -8.66
N GLY A 772 -8.03 6.93 -8.38
CA GLY A 772 -7.61 5.54 -8.52
C GLY A 772 -8.37 4.62 -7.57
N ALA A 773 -8.63 3.38 -7.97
CA ALA A 773 -9.19 2.39 -7.06
C ALA A 773 -8.18 2.02 -5.96
N GLY A 774 -8.67 1.76 -4.75
CA GLY A 774 -7.87 1.14 -3.70
C GLY A 774 -7.53 -0.30 -4.04
N GLY A 775 -6.35 -0.77 -3.62
CA GLY A 775 -5.94 -2.16 -3.82
C GLY A 775 -6.71 -3.13 -2.93
N SER A 776 -6.81 -4.40 -3.35
CA SER A 776 -7.39 -5.45 -2.51
C SER A 776 -6.47 -5.82 -1.34
N GLY A 777 -7.04 -6.16 -0.19
CA GLY A 777 -6.31 -6.84 0.88
C GLY A 777 -5.92 -8.25 0.47
N GLY A 778 -4.77 -8.72 0.97
CA GLY A 778 -4.29 -10.09 0.75
C GLY A 778 -5.00 -11.10 1.65
N SER A 779 -4.85 -12.39 1.34
CA SER A 779 -5.47 -13.47 2.11
C SER A 779 -4.70 -13.79 3.40
N GLY A 780 -5.43 -14.23 4.42
CA GLY A 780 -4.90 -14.81 5.65
C GLY A 780 -4.22 -16.17 5.44
N GLY A 781 -3.55 -16.66 6.49
CA GLY A 781 -2.82 -17.92 6.44
C GLY A 781 -3.73 -19.13 6.36
N LEU A 782 -3.34 -20.17 5.60
CA LEU A 782 -4.18 -21.32 5.28
C LEU A 782 -4.88 -21.97 6.50
N VAL A 783 -4.17 -22.11 7.62
CA VAL A 783 -4.74 -22.71 8.84
C VAL A 783 -5.31 -21.63 9.78
N LEU A 784 -4.55 -20.58 10.07
CA LEU A 784 -4.90 -19.49 10.96
C LEU A 784 -4.59 -18.15 10.27
N GLY A 785 -5.39 -17.12 10.53
CA GLY A 785 -5.08 -15.75 10.13
C GLY A 785 -6.25 -15.03 9.46
N GLY A 786 -6.37 -13.73 9.74
CA GLY A 786 -7.39 -12.87 9.14
C GLY A 786 -7.01 -12.40 7.73
N GLY A 787 -8.01 -12.01 6.95
CA GLY A 787 -7.78 -11.31 5.68
C GLY A 787 -7.28 -9.88 5.91
N GLY A 788 -6.48 -9.36 4.98
CA GLY A 788 -6.04 -7.96 5.01
C GLY A 788 -7.17 -7.00 4.66
N ALA A 789 -7.16 -5.79 5.21
CA ALA A 789 -8.11 -4.74 4.83
C ALA A 789 -7.88 -4.28 3.37
N GLY A 790 -8.94 -3.92 2.67
CA GLY A 790 -8.87 -3.23 1.38
C GLY A 790 -8.37 -1.80 1.54
N GLY A 791 -7.61 -1.31 0.55
CA GLY A 791 -7.14 0.07 0.52
C GLY A 791 -8.24 1.06 0.20
N SER A 792 -8.13 2.30 0.67
CA SER A 792 -9.11 3.34 0.33
C SER A 792 -9.00 3.78 -1.13
N GLY A 793 -10.11 4.21 -1.73
CA GLY A 793 -10.09 4.87 -3.04
C GLY A 793 -9.39 6.22 -3.01
N GLY A 794 -8.83 6.63 -4.15
CA GLY A 794 -8.18 7.92 -4.33
C GLY A 794 -9.18 9.07 -4.46
N ALA A 795 -8.82 10.26 -3.98
CA ALA A 795 -9.68 11.44 -4.04
C ALA A 795 -9.71 12.08 -5.44
N GLY A 796 -10.87 12.61 -5.84
CA GLY A 796 -10.95 13.62 -6.90
C GLY A 796 -10.66 15.02 -6.35
N VAL A 797 -10.08 15.91 -7.17
CA VAL A 797 -9.82 17.32 -6.78
C VAL A 797 -10.80 18.29 -7.47
N PHE A 798 -10.84 18.33 -8.82
CA PHE A 798 -11.77 19.16 -9.61
C PHE A 798 -12.54 18.35 -10.63
N ASN A 799 -13.87 18.54 -10.68
CA ASN A 799 -14.74 17.86 -11.65
C ASN A 799 -14.42 16.36 -11.80
N ALA A 800 -14.09 15.74 -10.66
CA ALA A 800 -13.52 14.41 -10.58
C ALA A 800 -14.27 13.59 -9.53
N ASN A 801 -14.59 12.34 -9.90
CA ASN A 801 -15.24 11.42 -9.00
C ASN A 801 -14.22 10.75 -8.08
N GLY A 802 -14.66 10.33 -6.90
CA GLY A 802 -13.85 9.50 -6.02
C GLY A 802 -13.58 8.12 -6.62
N GLY A 803 -12.39 7.58 -6.36
CA GLY A 803 -12.06 6.19 -6.71
C GLY A 803 -12.77 5.19 -5.80
N ALA A 804 -13.02 3.97 -6.29
CA ALA A 804 -13.60 2.92 -5.47
C ALA A 804 -12.61 2.42 -4.39
N GLY A 805 -13.10 2.03 -3.23
CA GLY A 805 -12.33 1.29 -2.23
C GLY A 805 -12.05 -0.14 -2.69
N GLY A 806 -10.89 -0.68 -2.31
CA GLY A 806 -10.51 -2.06 -2.59
C GLY A 806 -11.24 -3.07 -1.69
N SER A 807 -11.38 -4.31 -2.15
CA SER A 807 -11.99 -5.38 -1.36
C SER A 807 -11.09 -5.84 -0.22
N GLY A 808 -11.66 -6.22 0.92
CA GLY A 808 -10.96 -6.96 1.96
C GLY A 808 -10.58 -8.38 1.51
N GLY A 809 -9.46 -8.88 1.99
CA GLY A 809 -8.97 -10.23 1.71
C GLY A 809 -9.74 -11.30 2.49
N SER A 810 -9.67 -12.55 2.03
CA SER A 810 -10.30 -13.68 2.74
C SER A 810 -9.40 -14.22 3.86
N ALA A 811 -10.00 -14.80 4.89
CA ALA A 811 -9.28 -15.43 6.00
C ALA A 811 -8.75 -16.83 5.65
N GLY A 812 -8.04 -17.44 6.61
CA GLY A 812 -7.69 -18.85 6.62
C GLY A 812 -8.87 -19.81 6.74
N ILE A 813 -8.63 -21.12 6.57
CA ILE A 813 -9.69 -22.14 6.57
C ILE A 813 -10.29 -22.36 7.97
N LEU A 814 -9.48 -22.44 9.03
CA LEU A 814 -9.98 -22.89 10.34
C LEU A 814 -10.41 -21.74 11.27
N ASN A 815 -9.52 -20.78 11.53
CA ASN A 815 -9.82 -19.64 12.40
C ASN A 815 -9.25 -18.34 11.83
N GLY A 816 -10.14 -17.40 11.53
CA GLY A 816 -9.79 -16.07 11.05
C GLY A 816 -11.01 -15.30 10.52
N SER A 817 -11.04 -14.00 10.79
CA SER A 817 -12.04 -13.07 10.28
C SER A 817 -11.66 -12.54 8.89
N GLY A 818 -12.66 -12.27 8.05
CA GLY A 818 -12.45 -11.63 6.76
C GLY A 818 -11.90 -10.20 6.92
N GLY A 819 -11.11 -9.73 5.97
CA GLY A 819 -10.62 -8.34 5.99
C GLY A 819 -11.75 -7.34 5.69
N THR A 820 -11.72 -6.15 6.30
CA THR A 820 -12.69 -5.09 5.99
C THR A 820 -12.47 -4.52 4.58
N GLY A 821 -13.54 -4.13 3.90
CA GLY A 821 -13.46 -3.38 2.65
C GLY A 821 -12.91 -1.97 2.86
N GLY A 822 -12.17 -1.45 1.87
CA GLY A 822 -11.65 -0.08 1.89
C GLY A 822 -12.75 0.94 1.66
N ALA A 823 -12.62 2.12 2.27
CA ALA A 823 -13.55 3.24 2.02
C ALA A 823 -13.40 3.77 0.58
N GLY A 824 -14.48 4.31 0.02
CA GLY A 824 -14.43 5.08 -1.23
C GLY A 824 -13.60 6.36 -1.07
N GLY A 825 -13.03 6.84 -2.17
CA GLY A 825 -12.35 8.13 -2.23
C GLY A 825 -13.34 9.29 -2.27
N ALA A 826 -12.96 10.45 -1.71
CA ALA A 826 -13.79 11.65 -1.74
C ALA A 826 -13.99 12.18 -3.17
N ALA A 827 -15.18 12.71 -3.47
CA ALA A 827 -15.45 13.44 -4.70
C ALA A 827 -14.75 14.82 -4.69
N GLY A 828 -14.31 15.29 -5.86
CA GLY A 828 -13.80 16.65 -6.05
C GLY A 828 -14.87 17.71 -5.79
N LEU A 829 -14.47 18.95 -5.51
CA LEU A 829 -15.38 19.97 -4.96
C LEU A 829 -16.16 20.76 -6.04
N SER A 830 -16.40 20.14 -7.20
CA SER A 830 -17.15 20.70 -8.34
C SER A 830 -18.55 20.11 -8.40
N ALA A 831 -19.50 20.87 -8.96
CA ALA A 831 -20.87 20.43 -9.16
C ALA A 831 -20.96 19.17 -10.05
N LEU A 832 -21.84 18.24 -9.66
CA LEU A 832 -22.15 16.95 -10.32
C LEU A 832 -21.02 15.89 -10.25
N THR A 833 -20.17 15.93 -9.24
CA THR A 833 -19.19 14.86 -8.98
C THR A 833 -19.72 13.81 -7.99
N SER A 834 -19.40 12.54 -8.23
CA SER A 834 -19.84 11.42 -7.39
C SER A 834 -18.76 10.93 -6.44
N GLY A 835 -19.17 10.52 -5.23
CA GLY A 835 -18.27 9.85 -4.28
C GLY A 835 -17.88 8.46 -4.77
N GLY A 836 -16.69 8.00 -4.36
CA GLY A 836 -16.24 6.64 -4.63
C GLY A 836 -17.07 5.60 -3.87
N ALA A 837 -17.34 4.46 -4.49
CA ALA A 837 -17.98 3.33 -3.80
C ALA A 837 -17.02 2.68 -2.79
N GLY A 838 -17.53 2.14 -1.69
CA GLY A 838 -16.76 1.33 -0.76
C GLY A 838 -16.50 -0.09 -1.29
N GLY A 839 -15.38 -0.68 -0.91
CA GLY A 839 -15.01 -2.04 -1.28
C GLY A 839 -15.75 -3.11 -0.47
N THR A 840 -15.89 -4.32 -1.00
CA THR A 840 -16.56 -5.42 -0.29
C THR A 840 -15.69 -5.98 0.83
N GLY A 841 -16.31 -6.47 1.90
CA GLY A 841 -15.64 -7.23 2.95
C GLY A 841 -15.27 -8.65 2.52
N GLY A 842 -14.17 -9.17 3.09
CA GLY A 842 -13.63 -10.49 2.81
C GLY A 842 -14.38 -11.62 3.51
N LYS A 843 -14.23 -12.86 3.02
CA LYS A 843 -14.86 -14.05 3.64
C LYS A 843 -14.06 -14.52 4.85
N ALA A 844 -14.75 -15.03 5.87
CA ALA A 844 -14.12 -15.61 7.06
C ALA A 844 -13.71 -17.08 6.86
N GLY A 845 -13.03 -17.63 7.86
CA GLY A 845 -12.79 -19.06 7.98
C GLY A 845 -13.99 -19.79 8.59
N LEU A 846 -13.77 -21.07 8.95
CA LEU A 846 -14.76 -21.89 9.65
C LEU A 846 -15.23 -21.23 10.95
N ILE A 847 -14.28 -20.68 11.71
CA ILE A 847 -14.52 -19.84 12.89
C ILE A 847 -14.00 -18.43 12.59
N GLY A 848 -14.85 -17.41 12.74
CA GLY A 848 -14.51 -16.01 12.57
C GLY A 848 -15.60 -15.23 11.82
N ASP A 849 -15.58 -13.92 12.02
CA ASP A 849 -16.60 -13.03 11.46
C ASP A 849 -16.25 -12.61 10.03
N GLY A 850 -17.29 -12.39 9.21
CA GLY A 850 -17.13 -11.83 7.88
C GLY A 850 -16.59 -10.40 7.93
N GLY A 851 -15.81 -10.02 6.92
CA GLY A 851 -15.29 -8.65 6.81
C GLY A 851 -16.41 -7.63 6.64
N ASP A 852 -16.37 -6.50 7.34
CA ASP A 852 -17.31 -5.41 7.08
C ASP A 852 -17.06 -4.78 5.70
N GLY A 853 -18.12 -4.34 5.03
CA GLY A 853 -18.03 -3.57 3.80
C GLY A 853 -17.55 -2.14 4.06
N GLY A 854 -16.72 -1.61 3.15
CA GLY A 854 -16.22 -0.24 3.24
C GLY A 854 -17.32 0.79 3.02
N ALA A 855 -17.22 1.94 3.68
CA ALA A 855 -18.15 3.05 3.45
C ALA A 855 -17.96 3.66 2.05
N GLY A 856 -19.06 4.01 1.38
CA GLY A 856 -19.03 4.89 0.22
C GLY A 856 -18.77 6.34 0.64
N ALA A 857 -18.09 7.10 -0.21
CA ALA A 857 -17.75 8.49 0.07
C ALA A 857 -18.86 9.46 -0.35
N ASP A 858 -18.84 10.66 0.21
CA ASP A 858 -19.77 11.74 -0.13
C ASP A 858 -19.51 12.30 -1.55
N GLY A 859 -20.59 12.64 -2.26
CA GLY A 859 -20.57 13.31 -3.55
C GLY A 859 -20.87 14.81 -3.46
N HIS A 860 -20.29 15.63 -4.34
CA HIS A 860 -20.50 17.08 -4.36
C HIS A 860 -21.42 17.47 -5.53
N GLY A 861 -22.72 17.56 -5.23
CA GLY A 861 -23.78 17.81 -6.22
C GLY A 861 -24.04 16.67 -7.21
N GLY A 862 -23.23 15.60 -7.17
CA GLY A 862 -23.51 14.31 -7.79
C GLY A 862 -23.93 13.26 -6.76
N ALA A 863 -23.97 12.00 -7.19
CA ALA A 863 -24.41 10.90 -6.33
C ALA A 863 -23.39 10.56 -5.22
N GLY A 864 -23.88 10.14 -4.06
CA GLY A 864 -23.04 9.52 -3.04
C GLY A 864 -22.54 8.16 -3.50
N GLY A 865 -21.32 7.79 -3.08
CA GLY A 865 -20.77 6.47 -3.36
C GLY A 865 -21.57 5.37 -2.65
N ALA A 866 -21.79 4.23 -3.32
CA ALA A 866 -22.43 3.08 -2.68
C ALA A 866 -21.53 2.49 -1.58
N GLY A 867 -22.13 1.99 -0.50
CA GLY A 867 -21.42 1.19 0.49
C GLY A 867 -21.07 -0.20 -0.05
N GLY A 868 -19.94 -0.75 0.37
CA GLY A 868 -19.52 -2.10 0.00
C GLY A 868 -20.33 -3.17 0.74
N ASN A 869 -20.51 -4.35 0.14
CA ASN A 869 -21.20 -5.46 0.79
C ASN A 869 -20.30 -6.13 1.84
N GLY A 870 -20.89 -6.62 2.93
CA GLY A 870 -20.23 -7.42 3.94
C GLY A 870 -19.83 -8.82 3.45
N GLY A 871 -18.78 -9.35 4.06
CA GLY A 871 -18.29 -10.71 3.87
C GLY A 871 -19.09 -11.74 4.66
N ASN A 872 -19.07 -13.01 4.26
CA ASN A 872 -19.79 -14.07 4.96
C ASN A 872 -18.87 -14.74 5.99
N ALA A 873 -19.45 -15.15 7.11
CA ALA A 873 -18.92 -16.20 7.96
C ALA A 873 -19.24 -17.59 7.37
N VAL A 874 -18.78 -18.67 8.02
CA VAL A 874 -18.92 -20.06 7.51
C VAL A 874 -19.65 -20.98 8.48
N LEU A 875 -19.07 -21.29 9.65
CA LEU A 875 -19.72 -22.16 10.65
C LEU A 875 -20.01 -21.43 11.97
N ILE A 876 -19.03 -20.73 12.52
CA ILE A 876 -19.18 -19.92 13.74
C ILE A 876 -18.66 -18.51 13.46
N GLY A 877 -19.52 -17.50 13.59
CA GLY A 877 -19.18 -16.10 13.40
C GLY A 877 -20.34 -15.31 12.78
N ASP A 878 -20.33 -14.00 13.00
CA ASP A 878 -21.29 -13.07 12.42
C ASP A 878 -20.90 -12.74 10.96
N GLY A 879 -21.89 -12.55 10.10
CA GLY A 879 -21.67 -11.96 8.78
C GLY A 879 -21.23 -10.50 8.91
N GLY A 880 -20.34 -10.03 8.05
CA GLY A 880 -19.86 -8.65 8.10
C GLY A 880 -20.96 -7.65 7.78
N ASN A 881 -20.92 -6.47 8.41
CA ASN A 881 -21.85 -5.37 8.15
C ASN A 881 -21.76 -4.89 6.70
N GLY A 882 -22.88 -4.43 6.15
CA GLY A 882 -22.87 -3.60 4.94
C GLY A 882 -22.25 -2.23 5.23
N GLY A 883 -21.46 -1.72 4.30
CA GLY A 883 -20.89 -0.39 4.38
C GLY A 883 -21.97 0.69 4.22
N ASN A 884 -21.77 1.84 4.86
CA ASN A 884 -22.66 2.99 4.70
C ASN A 884 -22.62 3.54 3.27
N GLY A 885 -23.75 3.99 2.75
CA GLY A 885 -23.78 4.83 1.55
C GLY A 885 -23.29 6.24 1.86
N GLY A 886 -22.54 6.85 0.95
CA GLY A 886 -22.13 8.24 1.06
C GLY A 886 -23.30 9.19 0.84
N THR A 887 -23.22 10.41 1.37
CA THR A 887 -24.21 11.46 1.11
C THR A 887 -24.07 12.03 -0.31
N GLY A 888 -25.15 12.56 -0.87
CA GLY A 888 -25.15 13.12 -2.23
C GLY A 888 -26.56 13.23 -2.80
N THR A 889 -26.67 13.53 -4.09
CA THR A 889 -27.94 13.67 -4.81
C THR A 889 -27.96 12.80 -6.08
N PRO A 890 -28.55 11.59 -6.04
CA PRO A 890 -29.10 10.90 -4.87
C PRO A 890 -28.00 10.40 -3.89
N PRO A 891 -28.34 10.09 -2.63
CA PRO A 891 -27.43 9.40 -1.72
C PRO A 891 -26.99 8.04 -2.27
N GLY A 892 -25.80 7.59 -1.87
CA GLY A 892 -25.32 6.26 -2.16
C GLY A 892 -26.16 5.20 -1.46
N LYS A 893 -26.34 4.04 -2.11
CA LYS A 893 -27.01 2.90 -1.48
C LYS A 893 -26.11 2.28 -0.40
N PRO A 894 -26.62 1.97 0.81
CA PRO A 894 -25.91 1.10 1.74
C PRO A 894 -25.61 -0.27 1.12
N GLY A 895 -24.49 -0.86 1.50
CA GLY A 895 -24.14 -2.23 1.11
C GLY A 895 -25.00 -3.27 1.83
N THR A 896 -25.07 -4.49 1.28
CA THR A 896 -25.76 -5.60 1.95
C THR A 896 -24.90 -6.20 3.05
N GLY A 897 -25.53 -6.65 4.14
CA GLY A 897 -24.87 -7.47 5.15
C GLY A 897 -24.47 -8.83 4.59
N GLY A 898 -23.37 -9.37 5.11
CA GLY A 898 -22.94 -10.74 4.82
C GLY A 898 -23.71 -11.78 5.63
N LYS A 899 -23.55 -13.06 5.24
CA LYS A 899 -24.24 -14.17 5.90
C LYS A 899 -23.53 -14.70 7.15
N ALA A 900 -24.33 -15.08 8.14
CA ALA A 900 -23.90 -15.71 9.39
C ALA A 900 -23.22 -17.08 9.18
N GLY A 901 -22.50 -17.55 10.21
CA GLY A 901 -22.06 -18.93 10.31
C GLY A 901 -23.22 -19.90 10.52
N LEU A 902 -23.16 -21.07 9.87
CA LEU A 902 -24.22 -22.08 9.85
C LEU A 902 -24.67 -22.60 11.24
N LEU A 903 -23.79 -22.57 12.24
CA LEU A 903 -24.05 -23.09 13.59
C LEU A 903 -24.28 -22.00 14.64
N LEU A 904 -23.56 -20.87 14.55
CA LEU A 904 -23.68 -19.77 15.50
C LEU A 904 -23.24 -18.45 14.86
N GLY A 905 -24.10 -17.43 14.92
CA GLY A 905 -23.81 -16.06 14.47
C GLY A 905 -25.07 -15.37 13.93
N ARG A 906 -24.98 -14.08 13.65
CA ARG A 906 -26.02 -13.27 13.01
C ARG A 906 -25.61 -12.83 11.60
N ASP A 907 -26.60 -12.60 10.74
CA ASP A 907 -26.36 -11.88 9.48
C ASP A 907 -25.90 -10.45 9.79
N GLY A 908 -25.04 -9.90 8.93
CA GLY A 908 -24.49 -8.57 9.11
C GLY A 908 -25.54 -7.46 8.99
N ASN A 909 -25.34 -6.35 9.70
CA ASN A 909 -26.28 -5.24 9.69
C ASN A 909 -26.32 -4.56 8.30
N ILE A 910 -27.51 -4.13 7.87
CA ILE A 910 -27.70 -3.19 6.76
C ILE A 910 -28.15 -1.87 7.39
N GLN A 911 -27.51 -0.75 7.02
CA GLN A 911 -27.99 0.57 7.44
C GLN A 911 -29.30 0.87 6.71
N THR A 912 -30.41 1.00 7.44
CA THR A 912 -31.67 1.51 6.89
C THR A 912 -31.54 3.00 6.64
N ALA A 913 -32.01 3.46 5.47
CA ALA A 913 -31.88 4.83 4.98
C ALA A 913 -32.66 5.86 5.81
#